data_AF-A0A426Y1W4-F1
#
_entry.id   AF-A0A426Y1W4-F1
#
_cell.length_a   1.000
_cell.length_b   1.000
_cell.length_c   1.000
_cell.angle_alpha   90.00
_cell.angle_beta   90.00
_cell.angle_gamma   90.00
#
_symmetry.space_group_name_H-M   'P 1'
#
loop_
_entity.id
_entity.type
_entity.pdbx_description
1 polymer ?
#
loop_
_entity_poly.entity_id
_entity_poly.type
_entity_poly.pdbx_seq_one_letter_code
_entity_poly.pdbx_strand_id
1 'polypeptide(L)'
;MSRVEKMASIDAHMRLLAPGKVSEDDKLVEYDALLLDRFLDILQDLHGEDIRETVQDLYELSAEYEGKHDPEKLEDLGNVLTRLDAGDTIVVTKSFSHMLNLANLAEEVQIAYRRRIKLKKGDFAEENSAITESDIEETLKRLVVQLKKSKEEVFDALKNQTVDLVLTAHPTQSVRRSLLQKHARIRTCLTQLYAKDITPDDKQELDEALQREFLEPLELCYRSLCDCGDRPIADGSLLDFLRQVSTFGLSLVRLDIRQESDRHTDVIDAITKHLGIGSYRDWPEERRQEWLLSELNGKRPLFGPDLPKTEEIADVLDTLHVIAELPSDNFGAYIISMATAPSDVLAVELLQCECHVKKPLRVVPLFEKLADLEAAPAALARLFSIDWYKNRICGKQEVMIGYSDSGKDAGRFSAAWQLYKAQEELIKVAKDYGVKLMMFHGRGGTVGRGGGPTHLAILSQPPDTIHGSLRVTVQGEVIEQSFGEEHLCFRTLQRFTAATLEHGMHPPISPKPEWRALMDEMAVVATEEYRSIVFQEPRFVEYFRLVAGHKDLLEGDPYLKQRLRLRDAYITTLNACQAYTLKRIRDPSYHVNVRPHISKEKMESSKPAAELVKLNPSSEYAPGLEDTLILTMKGIAAGLQNTG
;
A
#
# COMPACT_ATOMS: atom_id res chain seq x y z
N MET A 1 -19.16 36.24 -16.58
CA MET A 1 -17.70 36.43 -16.56
C MET A 1 -17.10 35.99 -17.88
N SER A 2 -16.11 36.73 -18.40
CA SER A 2 -15.33 36.31 -19.57
C SER A 2 -14.47 35.07 -19.26
N ARG A 3 -14.04 34.30 -20.27
CA ARG A 3 -13.20 33.09 -20.08
C ARG A 3 -11.94 33.37 -19.25
N VAL A 4 -11.33 34.54 -19.46
CA VAL A 4 -10.13 34.99 -18.74
C VAL A 4 -10.44 35.27 -17.26
N GLU A 5 -11.60 35.85 -16.96
CA GLU A 5 -12.05 36.08 -15.58
C GLU A 5 -12.34 34.78 -14.84
N LYS A 6 -12.94 33.78 -15.52
CA LYS A 6 -13.25 32.47 -14.91
C LYS A 6 -11.97 31.68 -14.58
N MET A 7 -10.98 31.66 -15.47
CA MET A 7 -9.68 31.01 -15.23
C MET A 7 -8.86 31.73 -14.13
N ALA A 8 -8.94 33.07 -14.08
CA ALA A 8 -8.32 33.85 -13.01
C ALA A 8 -8.95 33.57 -11.63
N SER A 9 -10.24 33.20 -11.56
CA SER A 9 -10.90 32.82 -10.31
C SER A 9 -10.31 31.55 -9.71
N ILE A 10 -10.13 30.49 -10.51
CA ILE A 10 -9.64 29.18 -10.05
C ILE A 10 -8.19 29.26 -9.58
N ASP A 11 -7.31 29.89 -10.38
CA ASP A 11 -5.91 30.12 -10.00
C ASP A 11 -5.81 30.97 -8.71
N ALA A 12 -6.69 31.98 -8.54
CA ALA A 12 -6.73 32.78 -7.32
C ALA A 12 -7.11 31.95 -6.08
N HIS A 13 -8.13 31.08 -6.16
CA HIS A 13 -8.53 30.23 -5.04
C HIS A 13 -7.46 29.20 -4.68
N MET A 14 -6.80 28.59 -5.66
CA MET A 14 -5.66 27.69 -5.40
C MET A 14 -4.49 28.43 -4.74
N ARG A 15 -4.21 29.68 -5.14
CA ARG A 15 -3.20 30.52 -4.49
C ARG A 15 -3.58 30.96 -3.07
N LEU A 16 -4.87 30.98 -2.72
CA LEU A 16 -5.27 31.17 -1.31
C LEU A 16 -4.85 29.96 -0.46
N LEU A 17 -4.99 28.74 -1.00
CA LEU A 17 -4.60 27.50 -0.32
C LEU A 17 -3.06 27.33 -0.26
N ALA A 18 -2.38 27.71 -1.34
CA ALA A 18 -0.93 27.63 -1.50
C ALA A 18 -0.33 28.99 -1.95
N PRO A 19 -0.14 29.94 -1.01
CA PRO A 19 0.21 31.34 -1.35
C PRO A 19 1.64 31.55 -1.82
N GLY A 20 2.55 30.61 -1.55
CA GLY A 20 3.95 30.69 -1.93
C GLY A 20 4.40 29.48 -2.73
N LYS A 21 5.31 29.71 -3.69
CA LYS A 21 6.04 28.62 -4.35
C LYS A 21 6.95 27.93 -3.35
N VAL A 22 6.98 26.60 -3.36
CA VAL A 22 7.87 25.80 -2.50
C VAL A 22 9.25 25.56 -3.12
N SER A 23 9.40 25.87 -4.42
CA SER A 23 10.68 25.92 -5.15
C SER A 23 10.59 26.86 -6.36
N GLU A 24 11.72 27.29 -6.92
CA GLU A 24 11.71 28.19 -8.11
C GLU A 24 11.04 27.55 -9.34
N ASP A 25 11.15 26.24 -9.47
CA ASP A 25 10.55 25.43 -10.53
C ASP A 25 9.16 24.87 -10.17
N ASP A 26 8.57 25.33 -9.06
CA ASP A 26 7.23 24.93 -8.64
C ASP A 26 6.18 25.50 -9.60
N LYS A 27 5.45 24.58 -10.24
CA LYS A 27 4.37 24.82 -11.20
C LYS A 27 3.08 24.10 -10.81
N LEU A 28 2.99 23.56 -9.60
CA LEU A 28 1.89 22.67 -9.22
C LEU A 28 0.53 23.37 -9.30
N VAL A 29 0.44 24.60 -8.80
CA VAL A 29 -0.77 25.42 -8.88
C VAL A 29 -1.13 25.71 -10.34
N GLU A 30 -0.13 26.04 -11.17
CA GLU A 30 -0.35 26.30 -12.59
C GLU A 30 -0.83 25.05 -13.35
N TYR A 31 -0.32 23.86 -13.01
CA TYR A 31 -0.76 22.58 -13.60
C TYR A 31 -2.18 22.23 -13.19
N ASP A 32 -2.50 22.32 -11.89
CA ASP A 32 -3.82 21.96 -11.39
C ASP A 32 -4.89 22.94 -11.91
N ALA A 33 -4.62 24.24 -11.88
CA ALA A 33 -5.54 25.26 -12.42
C ALA A 33 -5.82 25.04 -13.92
N LEU A 34 -4.79 24.70 -14.71
CA LEU A 34 -4.95 24.41 -16.14
C LEU A 34 -5.80 23.16 -16.38
N LEU A 35 -5.55 22.08 -15.65
CA LEU A 35 -6.32 20.85 -15.78
C LEU A 35 -7.77 21.04 -15.36
N LEU A 36 -8.01 21.78 -14.28
CA LEU A 36 -9.34 22.11 -13.79
C LEU A 36 -10.11 22.97 -14.80
N ASP A 37 -9.49 24.01 -15.37
CA ASP A 37 -10.10 24.83 -16.44
C ASP A 37 -10.50 23.97 -17.64
N ARG A 38 -9.61 23.09 -18.11
CA ARG A 38 -9.90 22.18 -19.23
C ARG A 38 -11.00 21.19 -18.92
N PHE A 39 -11.05 20.68 -17.68
CA PHE A 39 -12.11 19.78 -17.25
C PHE A 39 -13.47 20.50 -17.23
N LEU A 40 -13.53 21.72 -16.70
CA LEU A 40 -14.77 22.49 -16.65
C LEU A 40 -15.28 22.89 -18.05
N ASP A 41 -14.38 23.21 -18.99
CA ASP A 41 -14.74 23.43 -20.40
C ASP A 41 -15.42 22.18 -20.99
N ILE A 42 -14.84 20.99 -20.78
CA ILE A 42 -15.42 19.70 -21.23
C ILE A 42 -16.76 19.42 -20.54
N LEU A 43 -16.85 19.70 -19.23
CA LEU A 43 -18.07 19.50 -18.45
C LEU A 43 -19.20 20.39 -18.97
N GLN A 44 -18.90 21.64 -19.33
CA GLN A 44 -19.85 22.55 -19.94
C GLN A 44 -20.33 22.07 -21.30
N ASP A 45 -19.42 21.58 -22.15
CA ASP A 45 -19.76 21.08 -23.48
C ASP A 45 -20.67 19.84 -23.42
N LEU A 46 -20.48 18.97 -22.41
CA LEU A 46 -21.25 17.73 -22.25
C LEU A 46 -22.56 17.92 -21.48
N HIS A 47 -22.52 18.64 -20.36
CA HIS A 47 -23.63 18.73 -19.39
C HIS A 47 -24.24 20.13 -19.29
N GLY A 48 -23.69 21.12 -20.00
CA GLY A 48 -24.19 22.49 -20.00
C GLY A 48 -23.57 23.40 -18.95
N GLU A 49 -23.81 24.70 -19.14
CA GLU A 49 -23.24 25.78 -18.31
C GLU A 49 -23.71 25.70 -16.86
N ASP A 50 -24.97 25.36 -16.60
CA ASP A 50 -25.52 25.35 -15.25
C ASP A 50 -24.88 24.27 -14.34
N ILE A 51 -24.51 23.11 -14.90
CA ILE A 51 -23.74 22.08 -14.19
C ILE A 51 -22.29 22.52 -13.98
N ARG A 52 -21.67 23.13 -14.99
CA ARG A 52 -20.31 23.67 -14.89
C ARG A 52 -20.23 24.73 -13.79
N GLU A 53 -21.18 25.65 -13.72
CA GLU A 53 -21.25 26.68 -12.68
C GLU A 53 -21.49 26.05 -11.30
N THR A 54 -22.42 25.09 -11.18
CA THR A 54 -22.64 24.37 -9.92
C THR A 54 -21.37 23.69 -9.40
N VAL A 55 -20.62 22.99 -10.27
CA VAL A 55 -19.38 22.32 -9.88
C VAL A 55 -18.30 23.33 -9.49
N GLN A 56 -18.19 24.45 -10.21
CA GLN A 56 -17.26 25.52 -9.89
C GLN A 56 -17.60 26.18 -8.55
N ASP A 57 -18.87 26.50 -8.28
CA ASP A 57 -19.31 27.11 -7.02
C ASP A 57 -19.01 26.20 -5.81
N LEU A 58 -19.26 24.89 -5.96
CA LEU A 58 -18.93 23.91 -4.91
C LEU A 58 -17.41 23.84 -4.65
N TYR A 59 -16.59 23.97 -5.69
CA TYR A 59 -15.13 24.02 -5.55
C TYR A 59 -14.68 25.31 -4.85
N GLU A 60 -15.24 26.46 -5.22
CA GLU A 60 -14.92 27.75 -4.61
C GLU A 60 -15.34 27.78 -3.12
N LEU A 61 -16.55 27.32 -2.78
CA LEU A 61 -17.02 27.21 -1.39
C LEU A 61 -16.12 26.31 -0.53
N SER A 62 -15.69 25.17 -1.06
CA SER A 62 -14.79 24.27 -0.33
C SER A 62 -13.38 24.83 -0.20
N ALA A 63 -12.84 25.49 -1.22
CA ALA A 63 -11.55 26.19 -1.13
C ALA A 63 -11.58 27.36 -0.12
N GLU A 64 -12.69 28.11 -0.05
CA GLU A 64 -12.88 29.14 0.98
C GLU A 64 -12.94 28.55 2.39
N TYR A 65 -13.62 27.40 2.55
CA TYR A 65 -13.65 26.65 3.79
C TYR A 65 -12.26 26.19 4.21
N GLU A 66 -11.45 25.63 3.31
CA GLU A 66 -10.08 25.19 3.66
C GLU A 66 -9.15 26.37 3.99
N GLY A 67 -9.39 27.55 3.43
CA GLY A 67 -8.60 28.74 3.73
C GLY A 67 -8.90 29.36 5.11
N LYS A 68 -10.16 29.30 5.58
CA LYS A 68 -10.62 30.02 6.79
C LYS A 68 -11.24 29.14 7.88
N HIS A 69 -11.57 27.89 7.54
CA HIS A 69 -12.34 26.94 8.35
C HIS A 69 -13.63 27.51 8.93
N ASP A 70 -14.34 28.33 8.13
CA ASP A 70 -15.60 28.94 8.49
C ASP A 70 -16.76 27.92 8.36
N PRO A 71 -17.42 27.51 9.47
CA PRO A 71 -18.49 26.53 9.43
C PRO A 71 -19.68 26.94 8.54
N GLU A 72 -19.94 28.23 8.35
CA GLU A 72 -21.02 28.71 7.49
C GLU A 72 -20.82 28.25 6.03
N LYS A 73 -19.57 28.21 5.56
CA LYS A 73 -19.25 27.76 4.20
C LYS A 73 -19.54 26.28 3.98
N LEU A 74 -19.38 25.46 5.02
CA LEU A 74 -19.71 24.04 4.98
C LEU A 74 -21.24 23.83 4.98
N GLU A 75 -21.98 24.72 5.65
CA GLU A 75 -23.44 24.76 5.58
C GLU A 75 -23.93 25.18 4.18
N ASP A 76 -23.35 26.23 3.59
CA ASP A 76 -23.63 26.67 2.22
C ASP A 76 -23.39 25.55 1.19
N LEU A 77 -22.25 24.87 1.31
CA LEU A 77 -21.90 23.71 0.49
C LEU A 77 -22.97 22.60 0.62
N GLY A 78 -23.40 22.31 1.85
CA GLY A 78 -24.47 21.37 2.15
C GLY A 78 -25.83 21.76 1.55
N ASN A 79 -26.16 23.05 1.60
CA ASN A 79 -27.40 23.59 1.05
C ASN A 79 -27.46 23.43 -0.48
N VAL A 80 -26.33 23.57 -1.18
CA VAL A 80 -26.26 23.31 -2.62
C VAL A 80 -26.38 21.82 -2.92
N LEU A 81 -25.63 20.97 -2.21
CA LEU A 81 -25.57 19.52 -2.44
C LEU A 81 -26.91 18.83 -2.16
N THR A 82 -27.60 19.20 -1.08
CA THR A 82 -28.87 18.57 -0.68
C THR A 82 -30.03 18.88 -1.63
N ARG A 83 -29.94 19.98 -2.38
CA ARG A 83 -30.96 20.37 -3.38
C ARG A 83 -30.80 19.64 -4.71
N LEU A 84 -29.69 18.95 -4.96
CA LEU A 84 -29.47 18.19 -6.21
C LEU A 84 -30.38 16.95 -6.29
N ASP A 85 -30.89 16.67 -7.49
CA ASP A 85 -31.50 15.37 -7.77
C ASP A 85 -30.44 14.26 -7.89
N ALA A 86 -30.87 13.00 -7.98
CA ALA A 86 -29.97 11.85 -8.01
C ALA A 86 -29.01 11.86 -9.23
N GLY A 87 -29.51 12.25 -10.41
CA GLY A 87 -28.71 12.31 -11.63
C GLY A 87 -27.63 13.38 -11.52
N ASP A 88 -28.01 14.60 -11.11
CA ASP A 88 -27.04 15.69 -10.95
C ASP A 88 -26.06 15.42 -9.80
N THR A 89 -26.50 14.78 -8.71
CA THR A 89 -25.61 14.40 -7.60
C THR A 89 -24.53 13.41 -8.08
N ILE A 90 -24.88 12.44 -8.93
CA ILE A 90 -23.92 11.50 -9.52
C ILE A 90 -22.93 12.24 -10.42
N VAL A 91 -23.40 13.15 -11.28
CA VAL A 91 -22.54 13.94 -12.19
C VAL A 91 -21.58 14.81 -11.38
N VAL A 92 -22.06 15.55 -10.39
CA VAL A 92 -21.23 16.38 -9.49
C VAL A 92 -20.20 15.52 -8.76
N THR A 93 -20.59 14.39 -8.16
CA THR A 93 -19.67 13.53 -7.40
C THR A 93 -18.60 12.91 -8.31
N LYS A 94 -18.96 12.51 -9.54
CA LYS A 94 -17.99 12.04 -10.55
C LYS A 94 -17.03 13.15 -10.97
N SER A 95 -17.53 14.37 -11.18
CA SER A 95 -16.71 15.53 -11.51
C SER A 95 -15.64 15.77 -10.45
N PHE A 96 -16.01 15.82 -9.16
CA PHE A 96 -15.04 15.99 -8.07
C PHE A 96 -14.04 14.83 -7.98
N SER A 97 -14.48 13.60 -8.23
CA SER A 97 -13.55 12.44 -8.29
C SER A 97 -12.58 12.54 -9.47
N HIS A 98 -13.02 13.02 -10.64
CA HIS A 98 -12.17 13.21 -11.81
C HIS A 98 -11.19 14.38 -11.64
N MET A 99 -11.66 15.51 -11.09
CA MET A 99 -10.81 16.67 -10.79
C MET A 99 -9.71 16.29 -9.80
N LEU A 100 -10.02 15.53 -8.75
CA LEU A 100 -9.03 15.01 -7.81
C LEU A 100 -8.00 14.07 -8.48
N ASN A 101 -8.44 13.21 -9.41
CA ASN A 101 -7.51 12.38 -10.18
C ASN A 101 -6.58 13.23 -11.07
N LEU A 102 -7.08 14.31 -11.66
CA LEU A 102 -6.26 15.24 -12.45
C LEU A 102 -5.24 15.98 -11.56
N ALA A 103 -5.65 16.41 -10.36
CA ALA A 103 -4.75 17.01 -9.37
C ALA A 103 -3.61 16.04 -8.97
N ASN A 104 -3.93 14.75 -8.76
CA ASN A 104 -2.93 13.71 -8.51
C ASN A 104 -1.94 13.55 -9.70
N LEU A 105 -2.42 13.63 -10.94
CA LEU A 105 -1.53 13.59 -12.12
C LEU A 105 -0.62 14.83 -12.22
N ALA A 106 -1.14 16.02 -11.90
CA ALA A 106 -0.35 17.25 -11.85
C ALA A 106 0.77 17.14 -10.80
N GLU A 107 0.45 16.56 -9.64
CA GLU A 107 1.42 16.26 -8.59
C GLU A 107 2.50 15.29 -9.05
N GLU A 108 2.13 14.18 -9.69
CA GLU A 108 3.09 13.20 -10.23
C GLU A 108 4.07 13.87 -11.21
N VAL A 109 3.55 14.68 -12.14
CA VAL A 109 4.37 15.45 -13.10
C VAL A 109 5.29 16.43 -12.36
N GLN A 110 4.76 17.17 -11.39
CA GLN A 110 5.57 18.11 -10.61
C GLN A 110 6.71 17.37 -9.87
N ILE A 111 6.46 16.22 -9.26
CA ILE A 111 7.49 15.46 -8.52
C ILE A 111 8.52 14.87 -9.49
N ALA A 112 8.07 14.30 -10.62
CA ALA A 112 8.94 13.68 -11.62
C ALA A 112 9.98 14.67 -12.19
N TYR A 113 9.57 15.91 -12.45
CA TYR A 113 10.43 16.91 -13.10
C TYR A 113 11.03 17.97 -12.15
N ARG A 114 10.70 17.93 -10.86
CA ARG A 114 11.31 18.83 -9.86
C ARG A 114 12.81 18.62 -9.76
N ARG A 115 13.57 19.71 -9.75
CA ARG A 115 15.02 19.71 -9.55
C ARG A 115 15.36 19.27 -8.12
N ARG A 116 16.36 18.39 -7.99
CA ARG A 116 16.92 17.98 -6.71
C ARG A 116 17.73 19.12 -6.07
N ILE A 117 17.68 19.22 -4.74
CA ILE A 117 18.51 20.16 -3.99
C ILE A 117 19.86 19.49 -3.69
N LYS A 118 20.95 20.07 -4.22
CA LYS A 118 22.31 19.52 -4.07
C LYS A 118 23.03 19.94 -2.78
N LEU A 119 22.60 21.04 -2.15
CA LEU A 119 23.16 21.51 -0.89
C LEU A 119 22.48 20.78 0.27
N LYS A 120 23.14 19.74 0.75
CA LYS A 120 22.69 18.86 1.83
C LYS A 120 23.53 19.11 3.10
N LYS A 121 22.90 19.07 4.27
CA LYS A 121 23.51 19.18 5.60
C LYS A 121 24.19 17.87 6.05
N GLY A 122 23.90 16.74 5.39
CA GLY A 122 24.52 15.44 5.68
C GLY A 122 23.93 14.72 6.89
N ASP A 123 22.66 14.99 7.23
CA ASP A 123 21.94 14.37 8.35
C ASP A 123 20.91 13.35 7.82
N PHE A 124 20.64 12.29 8.59
CA PHE A 124 19.65 11.26 8.26
C PHE A 124 18.24 11.82 8.05
N ALA A 125 17.92 12.96 8.67
CA ALA A 125 16.64 13.65 8.45
C ALA A 125 16.40 14.00 6.97
N GLU A 126 17.46 14.13 6.16
CA GLU A 126 17.36 14.40 4.72
C GLU A 126 16.78 13.23 3.93
N GLU A 127 16.91 12.01 4.44
CA GLU A 127 16.37 10.81 3.82
C GLU A 127 14.84 10.68 4.01
N ASN A 128 14.20 11.65 4.68
CA ASN A 128 12.74 11.66 4.85
C ASN A 128 11.98 12.25 3.65
N SER A 129 12.65 12.95 2.73
CA SER A 129 12.00 13.63 1.59
C SER A 129 12.68 13.30 0.28
N ALA A 130 11.90 13.06 -0.77
CA ALA A 130 12.41 12.69 -2.10
C ALA A 130 13.27 13.80 -2.76
N ILE A 131 13.23 15.02 -2.22
CA ILE A 131 13.96 16.18 -2.72
C ILE A 131 15.39 16.20 -2.18
N THR A 132 15.58 15.68 -0.97
CA THR A 132 16.84 15.67 -0.22
C THR A 132 17.42 14.27 -0.07
N GLU A 133 16.65 13.21 -0.35
CA GLU A 133 17.10 11.82 -0.26
C GLU A 133 18.34 11.57 -1.13
N SER A 134 19.19 10.67 -0.66
CA SER A 134 20.37 10.23 -1.39
C SER A 134 19.96 9.35 -2.57
N ASP A 135 20.53 9.59 -3.76
CA ASP A 135 20.53 8.55 -4.80
C ASP A 135 21.51 7.42 -4.49
N ILE A 136 21.51 6.40 -5.34
CA ILE A 136 22.39 5.25 -5.18
C ILE A 136 23.86 5.65 -5.27
N GLU A 137 24.25 6.60 -6.12
CA GLU A 137 25.66 7.00 -6.25
C GLU A 137 26.13 7.79 -5.02
N GLU A 138 25.31 8.70 -4.50
CA GLU A 138 25.55 9.42 -3.25
C GLU A 138 25.67 8.44 -2.07
N THR A 139 24.81 7.43 -2.01
CA THR A 139 24.86 6.36 -1.00
C THR A 139 26.16 5.56 -1.10
N LEU A 140 26.54 5.12 -2.30
CA LEU A 140 27.80 4.41 -2.54
C LEU A 140 29.03 5.27 -2.16
N LYS A 141 29.02 6.57 -2.50
CA LYS A 141 30.07 7.51 -2.11
C LYS A 141 30.14 7.67 -0.60
N ARG A 142 29.00 7.77 0.11
CA ARG A 142 28.96 7.82 1.57
C ARG A 142 29.57 6.56 2.19
N LEU A 143 29.17 5.38 1.72
CA LEU A 143 29.70 4.09 2.19
C LEU A 143 31.24 3.99 2.02
N VAL A 144 31.75 4.36 0.84
CA VAL A 144 33.19 4.21 0.54
C VAL A 144 34.04 5.35 1.12
N VAL A 145 33.61 6.60 0.96
CA VAL A 145 34.43 7.78 1.30
C VAL A 145 34.30 8.14 2.78
N GLN A 146 33.09 8.14 3.33
CA GLN A 146 32.83 8.58 4.70
C GLN A 146 32.95 7.40 5.67
N LEU A 147 32.29 6.28 5.37
CA LEU A 147 32.25 5.09 6.24
C LEU A 147 33.38 4.08 5.99
N LYS A 148 34.25 4.37 5.01
CA LYS A 148 35.49 3.61 4.71
C LYS A 148 35.26 2.12 4.40
N LYS A 149 34.09 1.76 3.86
CA LYS A 149 33.84 0.42 3.32
C LYS A 149 34.65 0.22 2.04
N SER A 150 35.15 -0.99 1.79
CA SER A 150 35.83 -1.29 0.54
C SER A 150 34.83 -1.36 -0.62
N LYS A 151 35.29 -1.16 -1.86
CA LYS A 151 34.41 -1.23 -3.03
C LYS A 151 33.90 -2.66 -3.24
N GLU A 152 34.75 -3.63 -2.91
CA GLU A 152 34.50 -5.06 -2.99
C GLU A 152 33.42 -5.47 -1.97
N GLU A 153 33.50 -5.00 -0.73
CA GLU A 153 32.47 -5.23 0.29
C GLU A 153 31.11 -4.69 -0.14
N VAL A 154 31.07 -3.47 -0.68
CA VAL A 154 29.83 -2.83 -1.16
C VAL A 154 29.23 -3.59 -2.34
N PHE A 155 30.07 -4.01 -3.29
CA PHE A 155 29.62 -4.79 -4.44
C PHE A 155 29.12 -6.19 -4.04
N ASP A 156 29.80 -6.85 -3.10
CA ASP A 156 29.38 -8.16 -2.58
C ASP A 156 28.05 -8.07 -1.81
N ALA A 157 27.83 -7.01 -1.04
CA ALA A 157 26.55 -6.80 -0.38
C ALA A 157 25.42 -6.57 -1.38
N LEU A 158 25.64 -5.77 -2.44
CA LEU A 158 24.68 -5.57 -3.52
C LEU A 158 24.31 -6.88 -4.24
N LYS A 159 25.30 -7.74 -4.52
CA LYS A 159 25.04 -9.06 -5.15
C LYS A 159 24.16 -9.97 -4.30
N ASN A 160 24.25 -9.85 -2.98
CA ASN A 160 23.50 -10.67 -2.03
C ASN A 160 22.23 -9.98 -1.52
N GLN A 161 21.92 -8.78 -2.03
CA GLN A 161 20.75 -8.00 -1.66
C GLN A 161 19.51 -8.45 -2.44
N THR A 162 18.36 -8.43 -1.78
CA THR A 162 17.04 -8.61 -2.37
C THR A 162 16.06 -7.66 -1.71
N VAL A 163 15.31 -6.93 -2.54
CA VAL A 163 14.12 -6.20 -2.11
C VAL A 163 12.93 -6.87 -2.79
N ASP A 164 12.00 -7.37 -2.00
CA ASP A 164 10.77 -8.01 -2.47
C ASP A 164 9.56 -7.11 -2.13
N LEU A 165 8.90 -6.59 -3.17
CA LEU A 165 7.78 -5.65 -3.07
C LEU A 165 6.47 -6.39 -3.31
N VAL A 166 5.70 -6.61 -2.24
CA VAL A 166 4.47 -7.40 -2.27
C VAL A 166 3.28 -6.50 -2.58
N LEU A 167 2.75 -6.58 -3.81
CA LEU A 167 1.60 -5.80 -4.26
C LEU A 167 0.31 -6.31 -3.62
N THR A 168 -0.53 -5.39 -3.15
CA THR A 168 -1.85 -5.71 -2.59
C THR A 168 -2.98 -5.06 -3.39
N ALA A 169 -4.17 -5.65 -3.31
CA ALA A 169 -5.35 -5.07 -3.95
C ALA A 169 -5.65 -3.68 -3.37
N HIS A 170 -6.09 -2.77 -4.23
CA HIS A 170 -6.53 -1.46 -3.79
C HIS A 170 -7.93 -1.57 -3.16
N PRO A 171 -8.15 -1.00 -1.96
CA PRO A 171 -9.36 -1.25 -1.16
C PRO A 171 -10.69 -0.77 -1.78
N THR A 172 -10.65 0.17 -2.72
CA THR A 172 -11.85 0.84 -3.25
C THR A 172 -11.96 0.84 -4.77
N GLN A 173 -10.87 0.65 -5.51
CA GLN A 173 -10.87 0.74 -6.98
C GLN A 173 -9.85 -0.19 -7.63
N SER A 174 -10.22 -0.83 -8.75
CA SER A 174 -9.25 -1.43 -9.66
C SER A 174 -9.10 -0.57 -10.91
N VAL A 175 -7.87 -0.13 -11.19
CA VAL A 175 -7.57 0.72 -12.33
C VAL A 175 -7.16 -0.16 -13.51
N ARG A 176 -7.92 -0.09 -14.61
CA ARG A 176 -7.63 -0.87 -15.83
C ARG A 176 -6.44 -0.26 -16.59
N ARG A 177 -5.66 -1.09 -17.29
CA ARG A 177 -4.55 -0.66 -18.17
C ARG A 177 -4.94 0.44 -19.16
N SER A 178 -6.16 0.40 -19.71
CA SER A 178 -6.66 1.41 -20.65
C SER A 178 -6.92 2.78 -20.02
N LEU A 179 -7.04 2.86 -18.70
CA LEU A 179 -7.10 4.12 -17.95
C LEU A 179 -5.69 4.62 -17.61
N LEU A 180 -4.78 3.72 -17.17
CA LEU A 180 -3.36 4.06 -16.97
C LEU A 180 -2.71 4.63 -18.24
N GLN A 181 -3.02 4.08 -19.42
CA GLN A 181 -2.56 4.63 -20.70
C GLN A 181 -3.10 6.05 -20.97
N LYS A 182 -4.33 6.36 -20.54
CA LYS A 182 -4.88 7.72 -20.66
C LYS A 182 -4.17 8.67 -19.69
N HIS A 183 -3.94 8.24 -18.45
CA HIS A 183 -3.16 9.00 -17.47
C HIS A 183 -1.76 9.33 -18.02
N ALA A 184 -1.07 8.33 -18.58
CA ALA A 184 0.23 8.53 -19.21
C ALA A 184 0.19 9.58 -20.33
N ARG A 185 -0.82 9.53 -21.22
CA ARG A 185 -0.98 10.54 -22.28
C ARG A 185 -1.23 11.95 -21.72
N ILE A 186 -2.05 12.08 -20.68
CA ILE A 186 -2.29 13.38 -20.01
C ILE A 186 -0.98 13.92 -19.43
N ARG A 187 -0.19 13.10 -18.74
CA ARG A 187 1.13 13.47 -18.21
C ARG A 187 2.08 13.92 -19.32
N THR A 188 2.18 13.16 -20.42
CA THR A 188 3.00 13.54 -21.59
C THR A 188 2.55 14.88 -22.20
N CYS A 189 1.24 15.14 -22.30
CA CYS A 189 0.76 16.43 -22.80
C CYS A 189 1.11 17.58 -21.85
N LEU A 190 1.01 17.39 -20.53
CA LEU A 190 1.40 18.40 -19.55
C LEU A 190 2.90 18.73 -19.63
N THR A 191 3.75 17.74 -19.80
CA THR A 191 5.20 17.97 -19.95
C THR A 191 5.52 18.68 -21.26
N GLN A 192 4.87 18.28 -22.37
CA GLN A 192 5.04 18.90 -23.69
C GLN A 192 4.55 20.36 -23.75
N LEU A 193 3.42 20.68 -23.10
CA LEU A 193 2.87 22.05 -23.07
C LEU A 193 3.78 23.05 -22.35
N TYR A 194 4.70 22.58 -21.50
CA TYR A 194 5.66 23.41 -20.78
C TYR A 194 7.13 23.14 -21.16
N ALA A 195 7.36 22.34 -22.20
CA ALA A 195 8.67 22.09 -22.79
C ALA A 195 8.93 23.04 -23.99
N LYS A 196 10.18 23.47 -24.16
CA LYS A 196 10.66 24.10 -25.39
C LYS A 196 11.23 23.01 -26.30
N ASP A 197 10.72 22.96 -27.53
CA ASP A 197 11.11 22.21 -28.73
C ASP A 197 11.42 20.71 -28.57
N ILE A 198 10.79 19.86 -29.41
CA ILE A 198 11.37 18.75 -30.19
C ILE A 198 10.27 17.82 -30.77
N THR A 199 10.62 17.21 -31.91
CA THR A 199 9.87 16.41 -32.89
C THR A 199 9.84 14.88 -32.64
N PRO A 200 8.99 14.11 -33.38
CA PRO A 200 8.69 12.71 -33.09
C PRO A 200 9.29 11.71 -34.10
N ASP A 201 9.97 10.68 -33.59
CA ASP A 201 9.98 9.31 -34.16
C ASP A 201 10.67 8.39 -33.15
N ASP A 202 10.00 7.29 -32.77
CA ASP A 202 10.56 6.05 -32.19
C ASP A 202 9.43 5.25 -31.49
N LYS A 203 8.64 4.50 -32.27
CA LYS A 203 7.55 3.68 -31.67
C LYS A 203 7.21 2.39 -32.42
N GLN A 204 8.17 1.78 -33.11
CA GLN A 204 7.89 0.59 -33.91
C GLN A 204 9.01 -0.44 -33.89
N GLU A 205 9.39 -0.94 -32.71
CA GLU A 205 10.26 -2.13 -32.61
C GLU A 205 10.14 -2.85 -31.26
N LEU A 206 8.91 -3.23 -30.87
CA LEU A 206 8.72 -4.06 -29.69
C LEU A 206 7.43 -4.89 -29.80
N ASP A 207 7.42 -5.92 -30.65
CA ASP A 207 6.28 -6.86 -30.62
C ASP A 207 6.56 -8.32 -31.03
N GLU A 208 7.82 -8.77 -31.16
CA GLU A 208 8.05 -10.17 -31.52
C GLU A 208 9.26 -10.78 -30.79
N ALA A 209 9.03 -11.38 -29.62
CA ALA A 209 9.77 -12.56 -29.15
C ALA A 209 9.23 -13.04 -27.77
N LEU A 210 8.26 -13.95 -27.77
CA LEU A 210 7.93 -14.71 -26.57
C LEU A 210 7.70 -16.20 -26.88
N GLN A 211 8.55 -17.03 -26.27
CA GLN A 211 8.29 -18.34 -25.63
C GLN A 211 9.15 -19.52 -26.12
N ARG A 212 10.20 -19.85 -25.35
CA ARG A 212 10.46 -21.15 -24.67
C ARG A 212 11.86 -21.17 -24.03
N GLU A 213 11.94 -21.73 -22.83
CA GLU A 213 13.15 -21.98 -21.99
C GLU A 213 14.24 -20.91 -22.09
N PHE A 214 14.04 -19.80 -21.36
CA PHE A 214 14.60 -18.51 -21.75
C PHE A 214 16.04 -18.21 -21.32
N LEU A 215 16.53 -18.65 -20.16
CA LEU A 215 17.83 -18.13 -19.69
C LEU A 215 19.03 -18.71 -20.44
N GLU A 216 19.07 -20.03 -20.65
CA GLU A 216 20.24 -20.67 -21.28
C GLU A 216 20.52 -20.15 -22.71
N PRO A 217 19.53 -20.00 -23.61
CA PRO A 217 19.76 -19.43 -24.94
C PRO A 217 20.18 -17.96 -24.89
N LEU A 218 19.59 -17.15 -23.98
CA LEU A 218 19.93 -15.73 -23.85
C LEU A 218 21.35 -15.55 -23.30
N GLU A 219 21.76 -16.36 -22.32
CA GLU A 219 23.12 -16.37 -21.79
C GLU A 219 24.13 -16.87 -22.83
N LEU A 220 23.75 -17.81 -23.69
CA LEU A 220 24.57 -18.22 -24.83
C LEU A 220 24.76 -17.08 -25.83
N CYS A 221 23.68 -16.36 -26.20
CA CYS A 221 23.76 -15.17 -27.05
C CYS A 221 24.64 -14.09 -26.42
N TYR A 222 24.48 -13.82 -25.12
CA TYR A 222 25.26 -12.82 -24.40
C TYR A 222 26.76 -13.18 -24.39
N ARG A 223 27.10 -14.43 -24.07
CA ARG A 223 28.49 -14.93 -24.12
C ARG A 223 29.07 -14.88 -25.53
N SER A 224 28.33 -15.33 -26.54
CA SER A 224 28.76 -15.31 -27.94
C SER A 224 29.08 -13.89 -28.42
N LEU A 225 28.20 -12.92 -28.12
CA LEU A 225 28.44 -11.51 -28.44
C LEU A 225 29.69 -10.97 -27.72
N CYS A 226 29.87 -11.30 -26.43
CA CYS A 226 31.07 -10.91 -25.69
C CYS A 226 32.35 -11.51 -26.30
N ASP A 227 32.32 -12.79 -26.67
CA ASP A 227 33.47 -13.51 -27.24
C ASP A 227 33.85 -12.98 -28.64
N CYS A 228 32.86 -12.51 -29.41
CA CYS A 228 33.07 -11.86 -30.71
C CYS A 228 33.51 -10.38 -30.61
N GLY A 229 33.61 -9.81 -29.41
CA GLY A 229 33.99 -8.41 -29.18
C GLY A 229 32.82 -7.41 -29.19
N ASP A 230 31.59 -7.89 -29.35
CA ASP A 230 30.36 -7.10 -29.43
C ASP A 230 29.68 -6.91 -28.06
N ARG A 231 30.46 -6.86 -26.97
CA ARG A 231 29.95 -6.63 -25.62
C ARG A 231 29.06 -5.37 -25.50
N PRO A 232 29.35 -4.23 -26.16
CA PRO A 232 28.45 -3.07 -26.12
C PRO A 232 27.04 -3.37 -26.64
N ILE A 233 26.89 -4.29 -27.61
CA ILE A 233 25.59 -4.75 -28.11
C ILE A 233 24.93 -5.66 -27.08
N ALA A 234 25.70 -6.58 -26.49
CA ALA A 234 25.22 -7.50 -25.45
C ALA A 234 24.70 -6.75 -24.21
N ASP A 235 25.37 -5.66 -23.82
CA ASP A 235 25.03 -4.81 -22.67
C ASP A 235 23.86 -3.82 -22.94
N GLY A 236 23.25 -3.85 -24.13
CA GLY A 236 22.03 -3.13 -24.49
C GLY A 236 20.74 -3.92 -24.17
N SER A 237 19.83 -4.03 -25.13
CA SER A 237 18.51 -4.66 -24.95
C SER A 237 18.57 -6.13 -24.49
N LEU A 238 19.63 -6.87 -24.84
CA LEU A 238 19.80 -8.26 -24.40
C LEU A 238 20.03 -8.36 -22.89
N LEU A 239 20.88 -7.50 -22.33
CA LEU A 239 21.11 -7.42 -20.89
C LEU A 239 19.84 -6.99 -20.15
N ASP A 240 19.11 -6.02 -20.69
CA ASP A 240 17.83 -5.60 -20.12
C ASP A 240 16.80 -6.74 -20.10
N PHE A 241 16.74 -7.54 -21.17
CA PHE A 241 15.86 -8.71 -21.23
C PHE A 241 16.28 -9.81 -20.25
N LEU A 242 17.58 -10.09 -20.11
CA LEU A 242 18.11 -11.00 -19.09
C LEU A 242 17.74 -10.56 -17.68
N ARG A 243 17.82 -9.26 -17.38
CA ARG A 243 17.38 -8.67 -16.10
C ARG A 243 15.89 -8.81 -15.89
N GLN A 244 15.07 -8.57 -16.92
CA GLN A 244 13.62 -8.74 -16.83
C GLN A 244 13.24 -10.19 -16.53
N VAL A 245 13.81 -11.16 -17.26
CA VAL A 245 13.55 -12.59 -17.01
C VAL A 245 14.01 -13.00 -15.61
N SER A 246 15.16 -12.52 -15.15
CA SER A 246 15.66 -12.80 -13.79
C SER A 246 14.80 -12.17 -12.68
N THR A 247 14.18 -11.02 -12.95
CA THR A 247 13.35 -10.28 -11.98
C THR A 247 11.93 -10.82 -11.91
N PHE A 248 11.30 -11.05 -13.07
CA PHE A 248 9.87 -11.35 -13.19
C PHE A 248 9.59 -12.85 -13.42
N GLY A 249 10.61 -13.62 -13.82
CA GLY A 249 10.44 -15.01 -14.20
C GLY A 249 9.38 -15.19 -15.27
N LEU A 250 8.66 -16.32 -15.21
CA LEU A 250 7.56 -16.64 -16.13
C LEU A 250 6.19 -16.22 -15.59
N SER A 251 6.10 -15.94 -14.29
CA SER A 251 4.84 -15.70 -13.59
C SER A 251 4.56 -14.22 -13.35
N LEU A 252 5.51 -13.34 -13.74
CA LEU A 252 5.58 -11.90 -13.44
C LEU A 252 5.80 -11.63 -11.93
N VAL A 253 4.94 -12.21 -11.10
CA VAL A 253 4.93 -12.13 -9.65
C VAL A 253 4.75 -13.52 -9.06
N ARG A 254 5.24 -13.71 -7.84
CA ARG A 254 4.93 -14.88 -7.02
C ARG A 254 3.71 -14.55 -6.15
N LEU A 255 2.81 -15.53 -5.99
CA LEU A 255 1.61 -15.40 -5.17
C LEU A 255 1.88 -15.90 -3.74
N ASP A 256 1.71 -15.03 -2.76
CA ASP A 256 1.62 -15.43 -1.35
C ASP A 256 0.23 -15.97 -1.05
N ILE A 257 0.18 -17.05 -0.28
CA ILE A 257 -1.06 -17.64 0.24
C ILE A 257 -1.17 -17.21 1.70
N ARG A 258 -2.31 -16.64 2.10
CA ARG A 258 -2.54 -16.19 3.49
C ARG A 258 -3.85 -16.78 4.00
N GLN A 259 -3.80 -17.40 5.18
CA GLN A 259 -4.97 -17.95 5.89
C GLN A 259 -4.79 -17.74 7.40
N GLU A 260 -5.86 -17.71 8.19
CA GLU A 260 -5.77 -17.57 9.66
C GLU A 260 -5.52 -18.90 10.38
N SER A 261 -4.79 -18.85 11.50
CA SER A 261 -4.38 -20.00 12.32
C SER A 261 -5.54 -20.88 12.80
N ASP A 262 -6.68 -20.27 13.15
CA ASP A 262 -7.86 -21.00 13.64
C ASP A 262 -8.45 -21.94 12.57
N ARG A 263 -8.37 -21.55 11.29
CA ARG A 263 -8.83 -22.39 10.18
C ARG A 263 -7.97 -23.63 10.01
N HIS A 264 -6.66 -23.55 10.25
CA HIS A 264 -5.79 -24.72 10.29
C HIS A 264 -6.11 -25.61 11.50
N THR A 265 -6.36 -24.98 12.65
CA THR A 265 -6.79 -25.67 13.88
C THR A 265 -8.08 -26.45 13.65
N ASP A 266 -9.06 -25.90 12.93
CA ASP A 266 -10.32 -26.59 12.59
C ASP A 266 -10.10 -27.84 11.72
N VAL A 267 -9.20 -27.76 10.74
CA VAL A 267 -8.87 -28.93 9.91
C VAL A 267 -8.23 -30.03 10.76
N ILE A 268 -7.26 -29.68 11.61
CA ILE A 268 -6.57 -30.64 12.46
C ILE A 268 -7.51 -31.21 13.53
N ASP A 269 -8.40 -30.39 14.08
CA ASP A 269 -9.41 -30.82 15.04
C ASP A 269 -10.40 -31.81 14.41
N ALA A 270 -10.85 -31.55 13.18
CA ALA A 270 -11.68 -32.49 12.44
C ALA A 270 -10.96 -33.82 12.18
N ILE A 271 -9.67 -33.78 11.81
CA ILE A 271 -8.84 -34.98 11.63
C ILE A 271 -8.71 -35.77 12.94
N THR A 272 -8.32 -35.13 14.04
CA THR A 272 -8.13 -35.79 15.33
C THR A 272 -9.43 -36.39 15.88
N LYS A 273 -10.57 -35.72 15.68
CA LYS A 273 -11.91 -36.24 16.01
C LYS A 273 -12.28 -37.44 15.15
N HIS A 274 -12.04 -37.37 13.84
CA HIS A 274 -12.32 -38.48 12.90
C HIS A 274 -11.50 -39.73 13.22
N LEU A 275 -10.23 -39.55 13.60
CA LEU A 275 -9.35 -40.64 14.02
C LEU A 275 -9.66 -41.18 15.43
N GLY A 276 -10.56 -40.54 16.18
CA GLY A 276 -10.94 -40.95 17.53
C GLY A 276 -9.85 -40.72 18.59
N ILE A 277 -8.89 -39.83 18.34
CA ILE A 277 -7.75 -39.56 19.24
C ILE A 277 -7.94 -38.32 20.12
N GLY A 278 -9.04 -37.59 19.93
CA GLY A 278 -9.44 -36.46 20.76
C GLY A 278 -9.81 -35.24 19.93
N SER A 279 -9.75 -34.08 20.56
CA SER A 279 -10.06 -32.76 19.99
C SER A 279 -8.80 -31.92 20.10
N TYR A 280 -8.09 -31.72 18.98
CA TYR A 280 -6.87 -30.92 18.92
C TYR A 280 -7.08 -29.51 19.47
N ARG A 281 -8.27 -28.93 19.24
CA ARG A 281 -8.62 -27.59 19.74
C ARG A 281 -8.57 -27.52 21.28
N ASP A 282 -8.90 -28.61 21.97
CA ASP A 282 -8.90 -28.68 23.44
C ASP A 282 -7.53 -29.02 24.04
N TRP A 283 -6.53 -29.36 23.21
CA TRP A 283 -5.21 -29.72 23.70
C TRP A 283 -4.39 -28.49 24.10
N PRO A 284 -3.60 -28.57 25.20
CA PRO A 284 -2.61 -27.55 25.51
C PRO A 284 -1.51 -27.50 24.45
N GLU A 285 -0.83 -26.36 24.35
CA GLU A 285 0.18 -26.08 23.32
C GLU A 285 1.28 -27.14 23.27
N GLU A 286 1.77 -27.63 24.42
CA GLU A 286 2.80 -28.66 24.48
C GLU A 286 2.31 -29.97 23.86
N ARG A 287 1.07 -30.37 24.14
CA ARG A 287 0.46 -31.58 23.57
C ARG A 287 0.22 -31.44 22.06
N ARG A 288 -0.15 -30.23 21.60
CA ARG A 288 -0.27 -29.93 20.17
C ARG A 288 1.09 -30.11 19.47
N GLN A 289 2.15 -29.51 20.01
CA GLN A 289 3.51 -29.67 19.48
C GLN A 289 3.97 -31.13 19.48
N GLU A 290 3.80 -31.85 20.59
CA GLU A 290 4.18 -33.27 20.69
C GLU A 290 3.50 -34.13 19.62
N TRP A 291 2.19 -33.94 19.44
CA TRP A 291 1.44 -34.68 18.44
C TRP A 291 1.83 -34.30 17.01
N LEU A 292 1.92 -33.00 16.69
CA LEU A 292 2.36 -32.54 15.37
C LEU A 292 3.74 -33.07 15.00
N LEU A 293 4.69 -33.06 15.94
CA LEU A 293 6.04 -33.58 15.72
C LEU A 293 6.04 -35.10 15.57
N SER A 294 5.16 -35.83 16.26
CA SER A 294 4.98 -37.26 16.05
C SER A 294 4.53 -37.56 14.62
N GLU A 295 3.52 -36.83 14.12
CA GLU A 295 3.01 -37.03 12.76
C GLU A 295 4.00 -36.57 11.69
N LEU A 296 4.68 -35.43 11.88
CA LEU A 296 5.69 -34.90 10.95
C LEU A 296 6.94 -35.80 10.81
N ASN A 297 7.30 -36.54 11.85
CA ASN A 297 8.34 -37.58 11.79
C ASN A 297 7.80 -38.93 11.31
N GLY A 298 6.49 -39.11 11.35
CA GLY A 298 5.79 -40.27 10.83
C GLY A 298 5.89 -40.38 9.31
N LYS A 299 5.61 -41.57 8.79
CA LYS A 299 5.49 -41.84 7.34
C LYS A 299 4.10 -42.33 6.94
N ARG A 300 3.19 -42.38 7.90
CA ARG A 300 1.84 -42.88 7.71
C ARG A 300 0.97 -41.69 7.27
N PRO A 301 0.19 -41.82 6.18
CA PRO A 301 -0.82 -40.81 5.83
C PRO A 301 -1.83 -40.62 6.97
N LEU A 302 -2.15 -39.36 7.25
CA LEU A 302 -2.92 -38.95 8.42
C LEU A 302 -4.44 -39.10 8.20
N PHE A 303 -4.94 -38.74 7.01
CA PHE A 303 -6.36 -38.82 6.69
C PHE A 303 -6.62 -39.33 5.26
N GLY A 304 -7.81 -39.91 5.06
CA GLY A 304 -8.30 -40.40 3.77
C GLY A 304 -9.39 -39.50 3.18
N PRO A 305 -9.96 -39.89 2.02
CA PRO A 305 -11.04 -39.14 1.37
C PRO A 305 -12.36 -39.15 2.17
N ASP A 306 -12.45 -39.97 3.21
CA ASP A 306 -13.60 -40.16 4.10
C ASP A 306 -13.67 -39.13 5.25
N LEU A 307 -12.67 -38.25 5.40
CA LEU A 307 -12.70 -37.16 6.39
C LEU A 307 -13.95 -36.28 6.17
N PRO A 308 -14.83 -36.10 7.17
CA PRO A 308 -15.94 -35.15 7.08
C PRO A 308 -15.43 -33.72 6.99
N LYS A 309 -15.90 -32.95 5.99
CA LYS A 309 -15.48 -31.58 5.73
C LYS A 309 -16.67 -30.63 5.79
N THR A 310 -16.53 -29.55 6.55
CA THR A 310 -17.35 -28.35 6.35
C THR A 310 -16.87 -27.61 5.09
N GLU A 311 -17.63 -26.62 4.61
CA GLU A 311 -17.20 -25.75 3.51
C GLU A 311 -15.85 -25.09 3.81
N GLU A 312 -15.68 -24.61 5.04
CA GLU A 312 -14.43 -24.01 5.52
C GLU A 312 -13.25 -24.99 5.57
N ILE A 313 -13.45 -26.24 6.00
CA ILE A 313 -12.39 -27.25 5.99
C ILE A 313 -12.02 -27.64 4.57
N ALA A 314 -13.02 -27.78 3.68
CA ALA A 314 -12.80 -28.09 2.28
C ALA A 314 -11.96 -27.00 1.60
N ASP A 315 -12.29 -25.72 1.81
CA ASP A 315 -11.56 -24.57 1.28
C ASP A 315 -10.07 -24.57 1.65
N VAL A 316 -9.71 -24.89 2.89
CA VAL A 316 -8.30 -24.99 3.33
C VAL A 316 -7.57 -26.14 2.63
N LEU A 317 -8.19 -27.32 2.57
CA LEU A 317 -7.59 -28.49 1.94
C LEU A 317 -7.47 -28.33 0.41
N ASP A 318 -8.49 -27.79 -0.23
CA ASP A 318 -8.52 -27.55 -1.68
C ASP A 318 -7.50 -26.48 -2.08
N THR A 319 -7.29 -25.46 -1.25
CA THR A 319 -6.18 -24.50 -1.42
C THR A 319 -4.82 -25.22 -1.46
N LEU A 320 -4.57 -26.16 -0.54
CA LEU A 320 -3.33 -26.93 -0.50
C LEU A 320 -3.19 -27.89 -1.70
N HIS A 321 -4.30 -28.47 -2.18
CA HIS A 321 -4.29 -29.27 -3.41
C HIS A 321 -3.92 -28.43 -4.65
N VAL A 322 -4.47 -27.21 -4.78
CA VAL A 322 -4.09 -26.28 -5.85
C VAL A 322 -2.59 -25.96 -5.81
N ILE A 323 -2.05 -25.76 -4.60
CA ILE A 323 -0.61 -25.53 -4.40
C ILE A 323 0.22 -26.75 -4.82
N ALA A 324 -0.25 -27.98 -4.53
CA ALA A 324 0.43 -29.21 -4.91
C ALA A 324 0.43 -29.47 -6.43
N GLU A 325 -0.59 -28.99 -7.15
CA GLU A 325 -0.76 -29.19 -8.59
C GLU A 325 0.00 -28.19 -9.46
N LEU A 326 0.20 -26.96 -8.96
CA LEU A 326 0.82 -25.88 -9.74
C LEU A 326 2.36 -25.83 -9.58
N PRO A 327 3.09 -25.27 -10.57
CA PRO A 327 4.54 -25.07 -10.46
C PRO A 327 4.93 -24.25 -9.23
N SER A 328 5.93 -24.72 -8.46
CA SER A 328 6.38 -24.05 -7.24
C SER A 328 6.85 -22.61 -7.44
N ASP A 329 7.26 -22.26 -8.67
CA ASP A 329 7.71 -20.90 -9.00
C ASP A 329 6.58 -19.87 -9.10
N ASN A 330 5.32 -20.33 -9.10
CA ASN A 330 4.16 -19.45 -9.03
C ASN A 330 3.94 -18.89 -7.61
N PHE A 331 4.51 -19.52 -6.59
CA PHE A 331 4.19 -19.21 -5.20
C PHE A 331 5.36 -18.57 -4.45
N GLY A 332 4.99 -17.77 -3.45
CA GLY A 332 5.88 -17.17 -2.47
C GLY A 332 5.80 -17.89 -1.14
N ALA A 333 5.25 -17.21 -0.13
CA ALA A 333 5.09 -17.68 1.23
C ALA A 333 3.69 -18.25 1.49
N TYR A 334 3.58 -19.13 2.49
CA TYR A 334 2.32 -19.42 3.18
C TYR A 334 2.30 -18.63 4.50
N ILE A 335 1.47 -17.60 4.59
CA ILE A 335 1.37 -16.68 5.72
C ILE A 335 0.23 -17.10 6.63
N ILE A 336 0.50 -17.18 7.93
CA ILE A 336 -0.47 -17.52 8.96
C ILE A 336 -0.88 -16.25 9.69
N SER A 337 -2.08 -15.74 9.42
CA SER A 337 -2.67 -14.63 10.19
C SER A 337 -2.98 -15.07 11.61
N MET A 338 -2.96 -14.14 12.56
CA MET A 338 -3.24 -14.41 13.97
C MET A 338 -2.38 -15.56 14.52
N ALA A 339 -1.11 -15.62 14.12
CA ALA A 339 -0.18 -16.61 14.64
C ALA A 339 0.18 -16.26 16.09
N THR A 340 0.11 -17.24 16.98
CA THR A 340 0.31 -17.07 18.42
C THR A 340 1.38 -18.01 18.97
N ALA A 341 1.54 -19.20 18.39
CA ALA A 341 2.34 -20.27 18.96
C ALA A 341 3.10 -21.10 17.91
N PRO A 342 4.13 -21.87 18.31
CA PRO A 342 4.82 -22.80 17.42
C PRO A 342 3.91 -23.81 16.72
N SER A 343 2.85 -24.28 17.40
CA SER A 343 1.91 -25.24 16.83
C SER A 343 1.18 -24.71 15.59
N ASP A 344 0.95 -23.38 15.48
CA ASP A 344 0.32 -22.78 14.30
C ASP A 344 1.19 -23.01 13.05
N VAL A 345 2.52 -22.84 13.18
CA VAL A 345 3.48 -23.06 12.09
C VAL A 345 3.60 -24.54 11.74
N LEU A 346 3.72 -25.40 12.76
CA LEU A 346 3.86 -26.85 12.58
C LEU A 346 2.59 -27.48 11.98
N ALA A 347 1.41 -26.95 12.31
CA ALA A 347 0.13 -27.34 11.74
C ALA A 347 0.11 -27.18 10.22
N VAL A 348 0.55 -26.02 9.72
CA VAL A 348 0.63 -25.78 8.26
C VAL A 348 1.69 -26.64 7.59
N GLU A 349 2.86 -26.84 8.22
CA GLU A 349 3.88 -27.76 7.69
C GLU A 349 3.31 -29.20 7.54
N LEU A 350 2.53 -29.66 8.52
CA LEU A 350 1.87 -30.97 8.48
C LEU A 350 0.83 -31.02 7.35
N LEU A 351 -0.05 -30.02 7.27
CA LEU A 351 -1.09 -29.98 6.24
C LEU A 351 -0.50 -29.91 4.82
N GLN A 352 0.58 -29.16 4.60
CA GLN A 352 1.28 -29.16 3.31
C GLN A 352 1.84 -30.55 2.95
N CYS A 353 2.37 -31.28 3.93
CA CYS A 353 2.85 -32.64 3.75
C CYS A 353 1.71 -33.61 3.39
N GLU A 354 0.62 -33.59 4.16
CA GLU A 354 -0.53 -34.48 3.97
C GLU A 354 -1.33 -34.18 2.69
N CYS A 355 -1.36 -32.93 2.23
CA CYS A 355 -1.89 -32.54 0.93
C CYS A 355 -0.90 -32.75 -0.23
N HIS A 356 0.21 -33.45 0.01
CA HIS A 356 1.17 -33.87 -1.01
C HIS A 356 1.87 -32.71 -1.76
N VAL A 357 2.06 -31.57 -1.09
CA VAL A 357 2.83 -30.45 -1.65
C VAL A 357 4.31 -30.83 -1.73
N LYS A 358 4.76 -31.28 -2.91
CA LYS A 358 6.12 -31.83 -3.13
C LYS A 358 7.24 -30.87 -2.78
N LYS A 359 7.02 -29.57 -3.02
CA LYS A 359 7.92 -28.47 -2.64
C LYS A 359 7.13 -27.52 -1.74
N PRO A 360 7.06 -27.81 -0.43
CA PRO A 360 6.19 -27.03 0.45
C PRO A 360 6.69 -25.58 0.55
N LEU A 361 5.74 -24.66 0.56
CA LEU A 361 5.98 -23.23 0.68
C LEU A 361 6.60 -22.97 2.04
N ARG A 362 7.42 -21.91 2.11
CA ARG A 362 7.94 -21.43 3.40
C ARG A 362 6.78 -20.89 4.23
N VAL A 363 6.69 -21.32 5.49
CA VAL A 363 5.63 -20.91 6.40
C VAL A 363 6.07 -19.67 7.19
N VAL A 364 5.21 -18.64 7.19
CA VAL A 364 5.50 -17.30 7.73
C VAL A 364 4.46 -16.95 8.79
N PRO A 365 4.80 -16.97 10.09
CA PRO A 365 3.88 -16.49 11.12
C PRO A 365 3.73 -14.97 11.02
N LEU A 366 2.50 -14.49 11.08
CA LEU A 366 2.15 -13.08 11.21
C LEU A 366 1.65 -12.82 12.64
N PHE A 367 2.48 -12.11 13.42
CA PHE A 367 2.14 -11.71 14.79
C PHE A 367 1.44 -10.34 14.77
N GLU A 368 0.18 -10.31 15.24
CA GLU A 368 -0.73 -9.16 15.05
C GLU A 368 -1.13 -8.46 16.35
N LYS A 369 -1.25 -9.16 17.49
CA LYS A 369 -1.57 -8.51 18.77
C LYS A 369 -0.30 -8.22 19.57
N LEU A 370 -0.42 -7.33 20.56
CA LEU A 370 0.70 -6.96 21.41
C LEU A 370 1.30 -8.16 22.15
N ALA A 371 0.44 -9.02 22.71
CA ALA A 371 0.85 -10.24 23.40
C ALA A 371 1.55 -11.24 22.46
N ASP A 372 1.10 -11.33 21.21
CA ASP A 372 1.69 -12.23 20.21
C ASP A 372 3.10 -11.74 19.83
N LEU A 373 3.28 -10.42 19.68
CA LEU A 373 4.60 -9.80 19.46
C LEU A 373 5.56 -9.99 20.64
N GLU A 374 5.05 -9.95 21.88
CA GLU A 374 5.83 -10.25 23.09
C GLU A 374 6.25 -11.72 23.15
N ALA A 375 5.38 -12.64 22.75
CA ALA A 375 5.66 -14.08 22.74
C ALA A 375 6.47 -14.55 21.52
N ALA A 376 6.50 -13.78 20.43
CA ALA A 376 7.13 -14.15 19.16
C ALA A 376 8.59 -14.64 19.29
N PRO A 377 9.50 -14.01 20.07
CA PRO A 377 10.87 -14.49 20.22
C PRO A 377 10.94 -15.88 20.85
N ALA A 378 10.11 -16.14 21.86
CA ALA A 378 10.04 -17.44 22.51
C ALA A 378 9.46 -18.52 21.58
N ALA A 379 8.44 -18.17 20.78
CA ALA A 379 7.87 -19.06 19.79
C ALA A 379 8.90 -19.47 18.71
N LEU A 380 9.67 -18.51 18.17
CA LEU A 380 10.73 -18.83 17.20
C LEU A 380 11.89 -19.59 17.83
N ALA A 381 12.32 -19.25 19.04
CA ALA A 381 13.36 -20.00 19.73
C ALA A 381 12.95 -21.47 19.91
N ARG A 382 11.68 -21.70 20.26
CA ARG A 382 11.12 -23.06 20.33
C ARG A 382 11.13 -23.75 18.96
N LEU A 383 10.66 -23.11 17.91
CA LEU A 383 10.70 -23.65 16.54
C LEU A 383 12.13 -23.99 16.10
N PHE A 384 13.10 -23.11 16.35
CA PHE A 384 14.50 -23.33 15.96
C PHE A 384 15.20 -24.40 16.81
N SER A 385 14.68 -24.72 18.00
CA SER A 385 15.15 -25.83 18.83
C SER A 385 14.66 -27.21 18.36
N ILE A 386 13.71 -27.25 17.42
CA ILE A 386 13.15 -28.50 16.88
C ILE A 386 13.98 -28.91 15.66
N ASP A 387 14.68 -30.04 15.74
CA ASP A 387 15.55 -30.54 14.66
C ASP A 387 14.82 -30.71 13.33
N TRP A 388 13.59 -31.26 13.36
CA TRP A 388 12.77 -31.42 12.15
C TRP A 388 12.55 -30.08 11.44
N TYR A 389 12.11 -29.06 12.19
CA TYR A 389 11.83 -27.73 11.66
C TYR A 389 13.11 -27.05 11.18
N LYS A 390 14.19 -27.17 11.96
CA LYS A 390 15.49 -26.61 11.61
C LYS A 390 16.03 -27.13 10.29
N ASN A 391 15.89 -28.43 10.06
CA ASN A 391 16.24 -29.08 8.80
C ASN A 391 15.31 -28.64 7.67
N ARG A 392 14.01 -28.53 7.93
CA ARG A 392 12.99 -28.12 6.96
C ARG A 392 13.22 -26.71 6.39
N ILE A 393 13.63 -25.76 7.23
CA ILE A 393 13.82 -24.35 6.84
C ILE A 393 15.21 -24.05 6.23
N CYS A 394 16.14 -25.00 6.28
CA CYS A 394 17.49 -24.88 5.70
C CYS A 394 18.19 -23.55 6.05
N GLY A 395 18.09 -23.13 7.32
CA GLY A 395 18.75 -21.92 7.83
C GLY A 395 18.12 -20.59 7.42
N LYS A 396 16.90 -20.56 6.87
CA LYS A 396 16.18 -19.32 6.52
C LYS A 396 14.77 -19.29 7.12
N GLN A 397 14.44 -18.23 7.84
CA GLN A 397 13.08 -17.99 8.35
C GLN A 397 12.59 -16.64 7.87
N GLU A 398 11.30 -16.55 7.55
CA GLU A 398 10.62 -15.27 7.34
C GLU A 398 9.53 -15.10 8.39
N VAL A 399 9.38 -13.88 8.92
CA VAL A 399 8.35 -13.52 9.89
C VAL A 399 7.66 -12.26 9.39
N MET A 400 6.32 -12.25 9.42
CA MET A 400 5.56 -11.07 9.05
C MET A 400 5.16 -10.29 10.30
N ILE A 401 5.21 -8.97 10.21
CA ILE A 401 4.80 -8.06 11.29
C ILE A 401 3.68 -7.12 10.81
N GLY A 402 2.59 -7.06 11.57
CA GLY A 402 1.39 -6.27 11.24
C GLY A 402 1.30 -4.97 12.03
N TYR A 403 1.51 -3.83 11.37
CA TYR A 403 1.45 -2.51 12.02
C TYR A 403 0.02 -2.07 12.35
N SER A 404 -0.87 -2.12 11.35
CA SER A 404 -2.27 -1.71 11.52
C SER A 404 -3.01 -2.60 12.51
N ASP A 405 -2.76 -3.90 12.48
CA ASP A 405 -3.43 -4.88 13.35
C ASP A 405 -2.97 -4.70 14.81
N SER A 406 -1.66 -4.55 15.04
CA SER A 406 -1.12 -4.23 16.38
C SER A 406 -1.63 -2.87 16.89
N GLY A 407 -1.72 -1.88 15.99
CA GLY A 407 -2.23 -0.55 16.32
C GLY A 407 -3.71 -0.57 16.72
N LYS A 408 -4.52 -1.47 16.14
CA LYS A 408 -5.93 -1.66 16.49
C LYS A 408 -6.12 -2.32 17.87
N ASP A 409 -5.16 -3.14 18.31
CA ASP A 409 -5.20 -3.81 19.61
C ASP A 409 -4.81 -2.88 20.77
N ALA A 410 -3.70 -2.14 20.61
CA ALA A 410 -3.04 -1.46 21.74
C ALA A 410 -2.73 0.03 21.51
N GLY A 411 -3.18 0.60 20.39
CA GLY A 411 -2.83 1.96 19.97
C GLY A 411 -1.48 2.01 19.23
N ARG A 412 -1.34 2.99 18.32
CA ARG A 412 -0.22 3.06 17.37
C ARG A 412 1.15 3.20 18.03
N PHE A 413 1.25 3.99 19.11
CA PHE A 413 2.50 4.24 19.81
C PHE A 413 3.06 2.93 20.43
N SER A 414 2.23 2.24 21.21
CA SER A 414 2.60 1.01 21.89
C SER A 414 2.89 -0.13 20.90
N ALA A 415 2.09 -0.23 19.84
CA ALA A 415 2.34 -1.17 18.75
C ALA A 415 3.71 -0.94 18.09
N ALA A 416 4.05 0.32 17.74
CA ALA A 416 5.32 0.64 17.11
C ALA A 416 6.52 0.35 18.03
N TRP A 417 6.41 0.65 19.32
CA TRP A 417 7.46 0.35 20.28
C TRP A 417 7.64 -1.16 20.49
N GLN A 418 6.54 -1.90 20.62
CA GLN A 418 6.61 -3.36 20.77
C GLN A 418 7.14 -4.05 19.52
N LEU A 419 6.78 -3.56 18.32
CA LEU A 419 7.34 -4.03 17.05
C LEU A 419 8.86 -3.80 16.97
N TYR A 420 9.36 -2.66 17.48
CA TYR A 420 10.80 -2.41 17.54
C TYR A 420 11.51 -3.43 18.44
N LYS A 421 11.01 -3.60 19.67
CA LYS A 421 11.56 -4.57 20.64
C LYS A 421 11.49 -6.01 20.13
N ALA A 422 10.36 -6.42 19.56
CA ALA A 422 10.17 -7.76 19.02
C ALA A 422 11.21 -8.05 17.92
N GLN A 423 11.41 -7.13 16.97
CA GLN A 423 12.42 -7.30 15.92
C GLN A 423 13.85 -7.43 16.47
N GLU A 424 14.22 -6.65 17.50
CA GLU A 424 15.53 -6.78 18.17
C GLU A 424 15.73 -8.14 18.83
N GLU A 425 14.70 -8.70 19.48
CA GLU A 425 14.79 -10.01 20.12
C GLU A 425 14.76 -11.15 19.09
N LEU A 426 13.92 -11.05 18.06
CA LEU A 426 13.85 -12.05 16.99
C LEU A 426 15.19 -12.19 16.25
N ILE A 427 15.88 -11.07 15.98
CA ILE A 427 17.19 -11.14 15.31
C ILE A 427 18.26 -11.75 16.21
N LYS A 428 18.22 -11.51 17.53
CA LYS A 428 19.12 -12.18 18.49
C LYS A 428 18.88 -13.68 18.50
N VAL A 429 17.63 -14.11 18.63
CA VAL A 429 17.24 -15.53 18.56
C VAL A 429 17.68 -16.15 17.24
N ALA A 430 17.47 -15.47 16.11
CA ALA A 430 17.91 -15.99 14.82
C ALA A 430 19.44 -16.17 14.75
N LYS A 431 20.22 -15.22 15.27
CA LYS A 431 21.69 -15.31 15.34
C LYS A 431 22.15 -16.47 16.23
N ASP A 432 21.57 -16.63 17.41
CA ASP A 432 21.92 -17.70 18.36
C ASP A 432 21.76 -19.10 17.75
N TYR A 433 20.79 -19.25 16.86
CA TYR A 433 20.53 -20.50 16.15
C TYR A 433 21.16 -20.54 14.74
N GLY A 434 21.85 -19.49 14.27
CA GLY A 434 22.42 -19.44 12.92
C GLY A 434 21.36 -19.46 11.79
N VAL A 435 20.22 -18.81 12.00
CA VAL A 435 19.16 -18.62 10.99
C VAL A 435 19.28 -17.24 10.36
N LYS A 436 19.22 -17.17 9.02
CA LYS A 436 18.97 -15.90 8.32
C LYS A 436 17.49 -15.56 8.43
N LEU A 437 17.17 -14.57 9.26
CA LEU A 437 15.81 -14.06 9.43
C LEU A 437 15.52 -12.95 8.40
N MET A 438 14.35 -13.01 7.79
CA MET A 438 13.79 -11.95 6.95
C MET A 438 12.52 -11.40 7.62
N MET A 439 12.44 -10.09 7.77
CA MET A 439 11.21 -9.43 8.19
C MET A 439 10.35 -9.09 6.97
N PHE A 440 9.11 -9.53 6.99
CA PHE A 440 8.08 -9.11 6.05
C PHE A 440 7.21 -8.02 6.70
N HIS A 441 7.38 -6.80 6.25
CA HIS A 441 6.65 -5.64 6.75
C HIS A 441 5.25 -5.55 6.11
N GLY A 442 4.21 -5.76 6.92
CA GLY A 442 2.82 -5.62 6.52
C GLY A 442 2.37 -4.16 6.30
N ARG A 443 1.08 -4.00 5.96
CA ARG A 443 0.44 -2.69 5.75
C ARG A 443 0.49 -1.76 6.98
N GLY A 444 0.42 -0.45 6.72
CA GLY A 444 0.41 0.57 7.76
C GLY A 444 1.77 0.86 8.39
N GLY A 445 2.84 0.17 8.01
CA GLY A 445 4.19 0.50 8.46
C GLY A 445 4.67 1.83 7.90
N THR A 446 5.60 2.50 8.61
CA THR A 446 6.29 3.68 8.07
C THR A 446 7.03 3.36 6.75
N VAL A 447 7.50 2.11 6.61
CA VAL A 447 8.11 1.56 5.39
C VAL A 447 7.15 1.42 4.21
N GLY A 448 5.83 1.42 4.45
CA GLY A 448 4.79 1.30 3.42
C GLY A 448 4.25 2.64 2.91
N ARG A 449 4.78 3.78 3.38
CA ARG A 449 4.28 5.13 3.06
C ARG A 449 4.46 5.54 1.60
N GLY A 450 5.34 4.88 0.86
CA GLY A 450 5.74 5.30 -0.48
C GLY A 450 6.52 6.62 -0.45
N GLY A 451 6.98 7.08 -1.61
CA GLY A 451 7.75 8.31 -1.75
C GLY A 451 9.02 8.37 -0.88
N GLY A 452 9.46 9.59 -0.56
CA GLY A 452 10.68 9.86 0.20
C GLY A 452 10.73 9.26 1.62
N PRO A 453 9.68 9.39 2.47
CA PRO A 453 9.73 8.96 3.87
C PRO A 453 10.08 7.47 4.08
N THR A 454 9.82 6.64 3.06
CA THR A 454 10.17 5.22 3.07
C THR A 454 11.68 5.00 3.22
N HIS A 455 12.52 5.87 2.65
CA HIS A 455 13.98 5.74 2.73
C HIS A 455 14.45 5.83 4.18
N LEU A 456 14.10 6.91 4.90
CA LEU A 456 14.41 7.03 6.33
C LEU A 456 13.75 5.93 7.17
N ALA A 457 12.52 5.50 6.83
CA ALA A 457 11.83 4.44 7.56
C ALA A 457 12.61 3.11 7.51
N ILE A 458 13.23 2.78 6.38
CA ILE A 458 14.11 1.61 6.24
C ILE A 458 15.39 1.80 7.05
N LEU A 459 16.04 2.96 6.95
CA LEU A 459 17.25 3.27 7.73
C LEU A 459 17.01 3.26 9.25
N SER A 460 15.78 3.51 9.69
CA SER A 460 15.38 3.50 11.11
C SER A 460 15.07 2.12 11.68
N GLN A 461 15.05 1.05 10.86
CA GLN A 461 14.81 -0.30 11.38
C GLN A 461 15.90 -0.68 12.41
N PRO A 462 15.59 -1.53 13.40
CA PRO A 462 16.60 -1.94 14.38
C PRO A 462 17.85 -2.50 13.68
N PRO A 463 19.05 -2.36 14.27
CA PRO A 463 20.26 -2.91 13.70
C PRO A 463 20.11 -4.39 13.34
N ASP A 464 20.72 -4.81 12.23
CA ASP A 464 20.79 -6.20 11.80
C ASP A 464 19.45 -6.87 11.39
N THR A 465 18.33 -6.15 11.33
CA THR A 465 17.04 -6.77 10.96
C THR A 465 16.84 -6.95 9.45
N ILE A 466 17.58 -6.22 8.61
CA ILE A 466 17.44 -6.27 7.15
C ILE A 466 18.48 -7.22 6.51
N HIS A 467 19.76 -7.09 6.84
CA HIS A 467 20.86 -7.94 6.32
C HIS A 467 20.74 -8.28 4.81
N GLY A 468 20.48 -7.24 4.00
CA GLY A 468 20.34 -7.35 2.56
C GLY A 468 19.05 -8.04 2.08
N SER A 469 18.09 -8.34 2.93
CA SER A 469 16.81 -8.96 2.53
C SER A 469 15.65 -8.18 3.11
N LEU A 470 15.06 -7.31 2.30
CA LEU A 470 13.92 -6.49 2.68
C LEU A 470 12.66 -6.99 1.96
N ARG A 471 11.57 -7.25 2.69
CA ARG A 471 10.28 -7.59 2.10
C ARG A 471 9.19 -6.66 2.64
N VAL A 472 8.50 -5.94 1.75
CA VAL A 472 7.58 -4.86 2.14
C VAL A 472 6.29 -4.94 1.33
N THR A 473 5.15 -4.81 2.03
CA THR A 473 3.85 -4.62 1.39
C THR A 473 3.76 -3.25 0.72
N VAL A 474 3.50 -3.22 -0.59
CA VAL A 474 3.04 -2.03 -1.30
C VAL A 474 1.52 -2.00 -1.22
N GLN A 475 1.00 -1.01 -0.50
CA GLN A 475 -0.45 -0.82 -0.35
C GLN A 475 -1.06 -0.35 -1.68
N GLY A 476 -2.23 -0.89 -2.02
CA GLY A 476 -2.88 -0.58 -3.30
C GLY A 476 -3.23 0.90 -3.46
N GLU A 477 -3.48 1.63 -2.37
CA GLU A 477 -3.69 3.08 -2.35
C GLU A 477 -2.41 3.91 -2.62
N VAL A 478 -1.22 3.30 -2.57
CA VAL A 478 0.09 3.95 -2.81
C VAL A 478 0.72 3.49 -4.14
N ILE A 479 0.14 2.50 -4.81
CA ILE A 479 0.73 1.85 -6.00
C ILE A 479 0.92 2.83 -7.18
N GLU A 480 -0.08 3.68 -7.45
CA GLU A 480 -0.02 4.65 -8.56
C GLU A 480 1.05 5.71 -8.28
N GLN A 481 1.12 6.23 -7.04
CA GLN A 481 2.15 7.18 -6.66
C GLN A 481 3.57 6.58 -6.76
N SER A 482 3.70 5.28 -6.49
CA SER A 482 5.00 4.59 -6.47
C SER A 482 5.48 4.15 -7.86
N PHE A 483 4.56 3.75 -8.74
CA PHE A 483 4.87 3.07 -10.01
C PHE A 483 4.10 3.58 -11.24
N GLY A 484 3.13 4.48 -11.05
CA GLY A 484 2.25 4.98 -12.13
C GLY A 484 2.97 5.87 -13.13
N GLU A 485 4.05 6.54 -12.72
CA GLU A 485 4.91 7.39 -13.55
C GLU A 485 6.35 6.84 -13.58
N GLU A 486 7.03 6.95 -14.72
CA GLU A 486 8.32 6.30 -15.01
C GLU A 486 9.45 6.77 -14.09
N HIS A 487 9.60 8.08 -13.88
CA HIS A 487 10.62 8.64 -13.00
C HIS A 487 10.33 8.32 -11.53
N LEU A 488 9.07 8.32 -11.13
CA LEU A 488 8.67 7.91 -9.78
C LEU A 488 8.95 6.43 -9.53
N CYS A 489 8.62 5.57 -10.49
CA CYS A 489 8.95 4.14 -10.47
C CYS A 489 10.46 3.94 -10.26
N PHE A 490 11.28 4.61 -11.07
CA PHE A 490 12.73 4.56 -10.93
C PHE A 490 13.20 5.01 -9.54
N ARG A 491 12.70 6.14 -9.03
CA ARG A 491 13.08 6.64 -7.69
C ARG A 491 12.62 5.69 -6.58
N THR A 492 11.49 5.02 -6.74
CA THR A 492 11.00 4.00 -5.82
C THR A 492 11.95 2.82 -5.75
N LEU A 493 12.31 2.24 -6.89
CA LEU A 493 13.27 1.13 -6.91
C LEU A 493 14.64 1.56 -6.38
N GLN A 494 15.09 2.78 -6.70
CA GLN A 494 16.35 3.32 -6.23
C GLN A 494 16.41 3.47 -4.71
N ARG A 495 15.39 4.07 -4.08
CA ARG A 495 15.42 4.31 -2.63
C ARG A 495 15.37 3.02 -1.82
N PHE A 496 14.55 2.05 -2.25
CA PHE A 496 14.52 0.75 -1.60
C PHE A 496 15.88 0.06 -1.69
N THR A 497 16.53 0.16 -2.85
CA THR A 497 17.87 -0.41 -3.07
C THR A 497 18.92 0.27 -2.18
N ALA A 498 18.96 1.60 -2.18
CA ALA A 498 19.93 2.39 -1.44
C ALA A 498 19.76 2.23 0.08
N ALA A 499 18.54 2.38 0.60
CA ALA A 499 18.27 2.29 2.03
C ALA A 499 18.56 0.90 2.60
N THR A 500 18.22 -0.16 1.86
CA THR A 500 18.49 -1.55 2.25
C THR A 500 19.99 -1.82 2.32
N LEU A 501 20.75 -1.33 1.33
CA LEU A 501 22.21 -1.48 1.28
C LEU A 501 22.86 -0.73 2.45
N GLU A 502 22.48 0.53 2.64
CA GLU A 502 23.07 1.37 3.65
C GLU A 502 22.76 0.87 5.06
N HIS A 503 21.51 0.49 5.36
CA HIS A 503 21.15 -0.03 6.67
C HIS A 503 22.04 -1.22 7.09
N GLY A 504 22.30 -2.14 6.15
CA GLY A 504 23.16 -3.30 6.40
C GLY A 504 24.64 -2.97 6.65
N MET A 505 25.09 -1.76 6.31
CA MET A 505 26.48 -1.31 6.46
C MET A 505 26.69 -0.17 7.45
N HIS A 506 25.60 0.54 7.76
CA HIS A 506 25.51 1.73 8.58
C HIS A 506 24.21 1.68 9.39
N PRO A 507 24.10 0.76 10.36
CA PRO A 507 22.90 0.63 11.18
C PRO A 507 22.68 1.88 12.02
N PRO A 508 21.42 2.17 12.42
CA PRO A 508 21.12 3.32 13.26
C PRO A 508 21.71 3.16 14.67
N ILE A 509 21.78 4.27 15.41
CA ILE A 509 22.22 4.24 16.81
C ILE A 509 21.28 3.39 17.66
N SER A 510 21.86 2.57 18.54
CA SER A 510 21.07 1.84 19.53
C SER A 510 20.42 2.83 20.52
N PRO A 511 19.15 2.64 20.90
CA PRO A 511 18.48 3.54 21.81
C PRO A 511 19.09 3.45 23.21
N LYS A 512 19.27 4.61 23.86
CA LYS A 512 19.85 4.71 25.19
C LYS A 512 18.94 4.09 26.25
N PRO A 513 19.48 3.60 27.39
CA PRO A 513 18.67 3.00 28.45
C PRO A 513 17.52 3.90 28.95
N GLU A 514 17.79 5.20 29.12
CA GLU A 514 16.79 6.19 29.53
C GLU A 514 15.69 6.41 28.48
N TRP A 515 16.00 6.24 27.19
CA TRP A 515 15.00 6.31 26.12
C TRP A 515 14.11 5.09 26.14
N ARG A 516 14.70 3.89 26.33
CA ARG A 516 13.92 2.65 26.44
C ARG A 516 12.95 2.69 27.62
N ALA A 517 13.43 3.10 28.80
CA ALA A 517 12.61 3.21 30.00
C ALA A 517 11.42 4.17 29.78
N LEU A 518 11.67 5.35 29.19
CA LEU A 518 10.60 6.30 28.87
C LEU A 518 9.60 5.73 27.85
N MET A 519 10.09 5.05 26.80
CA MET A 519 9.22 4.42 25.80
C MET A 519 8.36 3.31 26.41
N ASP A 520 8.90 2.53 27.35
CA ASP A 520 8.14 1.50 28.08
C ASP A 520 7.04 2.13 28.97
N GLU A 521 7.35 3.21 29.70
CA GLU A 521 6.36 3.93 30.51
C GLU A 521 5.25 4.55 29.66
N MET A 522 5.62 5.23 28.56
CA MET A 522 4.66 5.84 27.64
C MET A 522 3.77 4.79 26.96
N ALA A 523 4.29 3.60 26.65
CA ALA A 523 3.51 2.55 26.00
C ALA A 523 2.38 2.05 26.91
N VAL A 524 2.61 1.93 28.21
CA VAL A 524 1.57 1.53 29.18
C VAL A 524 0.44 2.57 29.21
N VAL A 525 0.79 3.86 29.39
CA VAL A 525 -0.21 4.95 29.46
C VAL A 525 -0.98 5.07 28.15
N ALA A 526 -0.29 5.03 27.00
CA ALA A 526 -0.92 5.14 25.69
C ALA A 526 -1.89 3.96 25.40
N THR A 527 -1.54 2.74 25.82
CA THR A 527 -2.42 1.59 25.66
C THR A 527 -3.63 1.66 26.58
N GLU A 528 -3.45 2.10 27.83
CA GLU A 528 -4.56 2.29 28.77
C GLU A 528 -5.56 3.33 28.22
N GLU A 529 -5.08 4.50 27.80
CA GLU A 529 -5.92 5.56 27.24
C GLU A 529 -6.64 5.07 25.96
N TYR A 530 -5.91 4.47 25.02
CA TYR A 530 -6.49 3.92 23.78
C TYR A 530 -7.59 2.90 24.09
N ARG A 531 -7.32 1.92 24.96
CA ARG A 531 -8.29 0.87 25.27
C ARG A 531 -9.47 1.38 26.09
N SER A 532 -9.27 2.39 26.94
CA SER A 532 -10.35 3.03 27.70
C SER A 532 -11.41 3.64 26.78
N ILE A 533 -10.98 4.24 25.67
CA ILE A 533 -11.88 4.85 24.69
C ILE A 533 -12.41 3.80 23.72
N VAL A 534 -11.55 3.00 23.10
CA VAL A 534 -11.93 2.13 21.97
C VAL A 534 -12.70 0.88 22.40
N PHE A 535 -12.36 0.31 23.56
CA PHE A 535 -12.94 -0.96 24.02
C PHE A 535 -13.81 -0.84 25.28
N GLN A 536 -13.54 0.14 26.16
CA GLN A 536 -14.24 0.25 27.43
C GLN A 536 -15.40 1.26 27.40
N GLU A 537 -15.32 2.34 26.61
CA GLU A 537 -16.41 3.32 26.49
C GLU A 537 -17.59 2.71 25.67
N PRO A 538 -18.76 2.47 26.29
CA PRO A 538 -19.86 1.75 25.63
C PRO A 538 -20.44 2.50 24.41
N ARG A 539 -20.28 3.83 24.40
CA ARG A 539 -20.75 4.71 23.33
C ARG A 539 -19.72 4.91 22.23
N PHE A 540 -18.51 4.37 22.33
CA PHE A 540 -17.47 4.62 21.33
C PHE A 540 -17.89 4.19 19.92
N VAL A 541 -18.53 3.02 19.78
CA VAL A 541 -19.03 2.53 18.48
C VAL A 541 -20.13 3.46 17.91
N GLU A 542 -20.91 4.11 18.78
CA GLU A 542 -21.93 5.09 18.41
C GLU A 542 -21.32 6.46 18.04
N TYR A 543 -20.33 6.93 18.81
CA TYR A 543 -19.63 8.21 18.67
C TYR A 543 -18.63 8.24 17.51
N PHE A 544 -17.90 7.14 17.25
CA PHE A 544 -16.93 7.03 16.14
C PHE A 544 -17.59 7.30 14.76
N ARG A 545 -18.91 7.17 14.68
CA ARG A 545 -19.71 7.53 13.50
C ARG A 545 -19.92 9.05 13.31
N LEU A 546 -19.44 9.91 14.21
CA LEU A 546 -19.83 11.31 14.34
C LEU A 546 -18.65 12.29 14.55
N VAL A 547 -17.60 12.26 13.72
CA VAL A 547 -16.59 13.36 13.50
C VAL A 547 -15.23 13.20 14.22
N ALA A 548 -14.16 13.68 13.55
CA ALA A 548 -12.91 14.13 14.17
C ALA A 548 -12.26 15.28 13.34
N GLY A 549 -11.73 16.32 14.02
CA GLY A 549 -11.08 17.49 13.42
C GLY A 549 -9.91 18.02 14.27
N HIS A 550 -8.84 18.51 13.62
CA HIS A 550 -7.58 18.97 14.25
C HIS A 550 -7.03 20.28 13.63
N LYS A 551 -6.05 20.93 14.29
CA LYS A 551 -5.80 22.39 14.19
C LYS A 551 -4.58 22.90 13.37
N ASP A 552 -3.52 22.13 13.09
CA ASP A 552 -2.57 22.38 11.97
C ASP A 552 -1.45 21.33 11.94
N LEU A 553 -1.11 20.85 10.74
CA LEU A 553 -0.22 19.70 10.50
C LEU A 553 0.95 20.06 9.56
N LEU A 554 2.06 19.32 9.65
CA LEU A 554 3.18 19.28 8.67
C LEU A 554 4.06 20.54 8.49
N GLU A 555 4.47 21.21 9.58
CA GLU A 555 5.38 22.38 9.49
C GLU A 555 6.77 22.05 8.91
N GLY A 556 7.30 20.84 9.17
CA GLY A 556 8.63 20.39 8.70
C GLY A 556 8.69 19.82 7.28
N ASP A 557 7.56 19.70 6.58
CA ASP A 557 7.49 19.22 5.19
C ASP A 557 6.53 20.08 4.37
N PRO A 558 6.97 21.28 3.91
CA PRO A 558 6.13 22.21 3.18
C PRO A 558 5.68 21.64 1.81
N TYR A 559 6.41 20.68 1.25
CA TYR A 559 6.06 20.04 -0.02
C TYR A 559 4.89 19.07 0.14
N LEU A 560 4.92 18.21 1.18
CA LEU A 560 3.77 17.37 1.51
C LEU A 560 2.58 18.23 1.94
N LYS A 561 2.80 19.27 2.74
CA LYS A 561 1.75 20.21 3.16
C LYS A 561 1.03 20.88 1.98
N GLN A 562 1.77 21.38 0.99
CA GLN A 562 1.20 22.00 -0.21
C GLN A 562 0.33 21.00 -1.00
N ARG A 563 0.80 19.77 -1.18
CA ARG A 563 0.09 18.71 -1.91
C ARG A 563 -1.23 18.34 -1.23
N LEU A 564 -1.22 18.14 0.09
CA LEU A 564 -2.45 17.82 0.83
C LEU A 564 -3.46 18.98 0.75
N ARG A 565 -3.01 20.23 0.96
CA ARG A 565 -3.88 21.41 0.86
C ARG A 565 -4.56 21.59 -0.49
N LEU A 566 -3.89 21.25 -1.58
CA LEU A 566 -4.50 21.31 -2.92
C LEU A 566 -5.53 20.19 -3.14
N ARG A 567 -5.43 19.07 -2.42
CA ARG A 567 -6.44 18.00 -2.46
C ARG A 567 -7.68 18.30 -1.62
N ASP A 568 -7.50 19.05 -0.53
CA ASP A 568 -8.53 19.24 0.51
C ASP A 568 -9.84 19.83 -0.03
N ALA A 569 -9.80 20.81 -0.95
CA ALA A 569 -11.02 21.38 -1.53
C ALA A 569 -11.89 20.31 -2.24
N TYR A 570 -11.26 19.39 -2.98
CA TYR A 570 -11.97 18.29 -3.62
C TYR A 570 -12.50 17.28 -2.59
N ILE A 571 -11.68 16.93 -1.59
CA ILE A 571 -12.02 15.94 -0.55
C ILE A 571 -13.16 16.46 0.33
N THR A 572 -13.12 17.72 0.76
CA THR A 572 -14.14 18.36 1.59
C THR A 572 -15.49 18.41 0.89
N THR A 573 -15.51 18.68 -0.43
CA THR A 573 -16.76 18.58 -1.20
C THR A 573 -17.32 17.16 -1.20
N LEU A 574 -16.46 16.15 -1.37
CA LEU A 574 -16.87 14.75 -1.32
C LEU A 574 -17.31 14.34 0.11
N ASN A 575 -16.68 14.85 1.17
CA ASN A 575 -17.08 14.59 2.55
C ASN A 575 -18.44 15.20 2.87
N ALA A 576 -18.70 16.45 2.48
CA ALA A 576 -20.01 17.05 2.64
C ALA A 576 -21.07 16.26 1.87
N CYS A 577 -20.80 15.91 0.60
CA CYS A 577 -21.69 15.08 -0.21
C CYS A 577 -21.97 13.72 0.46
N GLN A 578 -20.94 13.07 1.01
CA GLN A 578 -21.06 11.80 1.74
C GLN A 578 -21.93 11.95 3.00
N ALA A 579 -21.70 12.98 3.81
CA ALA A 579 -22.43 13.20 5.06
C ALA A 579 -23.93 13.43 4.81
N TYR A 580 -24.27 14.29 3.85
CA TYR A 580 -25.68 14.55 3.50
C TYR A 580 -26.33 13.34 2.81
N THR A 581 -25.59 12.59 1.99
CA THR A 581 -26.06 11.33 1.40
C THR A 581 -26.36 10.29 2.48
N LEU A 582 -25.45 10.12 3.45
CA LEU A 582 -25.66 9.22 4.60
C LEU A 582 -26.87 9.64 5.44
N LYS A 583 -27.08 10.95 5.65
CA LYS A 583 -28.26 11.46 6.34
C LYS A 583 -29.55 11.11 5.60
N ARG A 584 -29.60 11.32 4.27
CA ARG A 584 -30.74 10.93 3.42
C ARG A 584 -31.00 9.43 3.41
N ILE A 585 -29.96 8.61 3.50
CA ILE A 585 -30.08 7.14 3.56
C ILE A 585 -30.60 6.69 4.93
N ARG A 586 -30.10 7.27 6.02
CA ARG A 586 -30.33 6.79 7.40
C ARG A 586 -31.57 7.39 8.07
N ASP A 587 -31.99 8.58 7.67
CA ASP A 587 -33.14 9.29 8.26
C ASP A 587 -34.25 9.48 7.21
N PRO A 588 -35.27 8.60 7.19
CA PRO A 588 -36.41 8.72 6.28
C PRO A 588 -37.24 9.99 6.47
N SER A 589 -37.11 10.67 7.62
CA SER A 589 -37.81 11.93 7.92
C SER A 589 -37.09 13.16 7.39
N TYR A 590 -35.85 13.00 6.90
CA TYR A 590 -35.07 14.08 6.31
C TYR A 590 -35.55 14.38 4.87
N HIS A 591 -36.52 15.27 4.76
CA HIS A 591 -37.02 15.75 3.47
C HIS A 591 -36.19 16.92 2.93
N VAL A 592 -35.80 16.82 1.67
CA VAL A 592 -35.04 17.87 0.96
C VAL A 592 -35.86 18.42 -0.20
N ASN A 593 -35.80 19.74 -0.39
CA ASN A 593 -36.41 20.40 -1.54
C ASN A 593 -35.47 20.29 -2.74
N VAL A 594 -35.72 19.31 -3.59
CA VAL A 594 -34.93 19.05 -4.80
C VAL A 594 -35.22 20.13 -5.85
N ARG A 595 -34.16 20.73 -6.41
CA ARG A 595 -34.26 21.69 -7.51
C ARG A 595 -34.50 20.95 -8.84
N PRO A 596 -35.02 21.63 -9.88
CA PRO A 596 -35.14 21.03 -11.20
C PRO A 596 -33.79 20.53 -11.73
N HIS A 597 -33.81 19.45 -12.50
CA HIS A 597 -32.63 18.86 -13.12
C HIS A 597 -31.85 19.88 -13.94
N ILE A 598 -30.53 19.89 -13.76
CA ILE A 598 -29.64 20.94 -14.27
C ILE A 598 -28.78 20.44 -15.44
N SER A 599 -28.39 19.16 -15.46
CA SER A 599 -27.63 18.59 -16.57
C SER A 599 -28.42 18.63 -17.88
N LYS A 600 -27.81 19.21 -18.93
CA LYS A 600 -28.37 19.28 -20.29
C LYS A 600 -28.36 17.94 -21.01
N GLU A 601 -27.53 16.99 -20.56
CA GLU A 601 -27.62 15.61 -21.00
C GLU A 601 -28.96 15.06 -20.49
N LYS A 602 -29.99 15.15 -21.32
CA LYS A 602 -31.22 14.39 -21.10
C LYS A 602 -30.80 12.92 -21.06
N MET A 603 -30.74 12.33 -19.87
CA MET A 603 -31.26 10.98 -19.75
C MET A 603 -32.63 11.04 -20.42
N GLU A 604 -32.81 10.37 -21.56
CA GLU A 604 -34.10 10.31 -22.24
C GLU A 604 -35.15 10.10 -21.15
N SER A 605 -36.05 11.06 -21.00
CA SER A 605 -36.89 11.25 -19.80
C SER A 605 -37.96 10.16 -19.62
N SER A 606 -37.74 8.99 -20.21
CA SER A 606 -38.50 7.75 -20.12
C SER A 606 -37.70 6.58 -19.54
N LYS A 607 -36.41 6.73 -19.23
CA LYS A 607 -35.59 5.62 -18.74
C LYS A 607 -35.77 5.39 -17.23
N PRO A 608 -36.09 4.16 -16.79
CA PRO A 608 -36.41 3.87 -15.40
C PRO A 608 -35.22 4.12 -14.47
N ALA A 609 -35.52 4.38 -13.20
CA ALA A 609 -34.56 4.57 -12.11
C ALA A 609 -33.42 3.52 -12.03
N ALA A 610 -33.62 2.34 -12.65
CA ALA A 610 -32.62 1.29 -12.82
C ALA A 610 -31.38 1.70 -13.65
N GLU A 611 -31.45 2.72 -14.53
CA GLU A 611 -30.26 3.19 -15.29
C GLU A 611 -29.37 4.18 -14.51
N LEU A 612 -29.87 4.77 -13.41
CA LEU A 612 -29.07 5.58 -12.49
C LEU A 612 -28.18 4.73 -11.58
N VAL A 613 -28.52 3.45 -11.44
CA VAL A 613 -27.87 2.48 -10.57
C VAL A 613 -26.94 1.60 -11.40
N LYS A 614 -25.72 2.10 -11.65
CA LYS A 614 -24.72 1.40 -12.49
C LYS A 614 -23.71 0.63 -11.65
N LEU A 615 -23.53 1.00 -10.37
CA LEU A 615 -22.52 0.37 -9.50
C LEU A 615 -23.08 -0.82 -8.73
N ASN A 616 -24.34 -0.77 -8.27
CA ASN A 616 -25.02 -1.91 -7.64
C ASN A 616 -26.48 -2.04 -8.13
N PRO A 617 -26.75 -2.72 -9.26
CA PRO A 617 -28.10 -2.86 -9.84
C PRO A 617 -29.15 -3.49 -8.91
N SER A 618 -28.71 -4.17 -7.85
CA SER A 618 -29.56 -4.78 -6.81
C SER A 618 -29.77 -3.90 -5.57
N SER A 619 -29.48 -2.60 -5.65
CA SER A 619 -29.64 -1.67 -4.54
C SER A 619 -31.06 -1.66 -3.96
N GLU A 620 -31.16 -1.75 -2.63
CA GLU A 620 -32.42 -1.59 -1.89
C GLU A 620 -32.69 -0.12 -1.49
N TYR A 621 -31.71 0.77 -1.72
CA TYR A 621 -31.82 2.19 -1.39
C TYR A 621 -32.51 2.99 -2.50
N ALA A 622 -32.93 4.22 -2.18
CA ALA A 622 -33.49 5.10 -3.19
C ALA A 622 -32.48 5.29 -4.36
N PRO A 623 -32.95 5.26 -5.62
CA PRO A 623 -32.09 5.26 -6.80
C PRO A 623 -31.05 6.39 -6.79
N GLY A 624 -29.78 6.01 -7.02
CA GLY A 624 -28.64 6.92 -7.08
C GLY A 624 -27.97 7.25 -5.74
N LEU A 625 -28.61 7.03 -4.59
CA LEU A 625 -27.99 7.30 -3.29
C LEU A 625 -26.80 6.38 -3.00
N GLU A 626 -26.93 5.08 -3.28
CA GLU A 626 -25.84 4.12 -3.09
C GLU A 626 -24.68 4.39 -4.06
N ASP A 627 -24.99 4.66 -5.33
CA ASP A 627 -23.98 5.00 -6.34
C ASP A 627 -23.21 6.27 -5.97
N THR A 628 -23.90 7.33 -5.51
CA THR A 628 -23.27 8.53 -4.97
C THR A 628 -22.38 8.20 -3.76
N LEU A 629 -22.87 7.40 -2.82
CA LEU A 629 -22.08 7.02 -1.65
C LEU A 629 -20.81 6.26 -2.04
N ILE A 630 -20.91 5.29 -2.95
CA ILE A 630 -19.75 4.54 -3.47
C ILE A 630 -18.75 5.48 -4.17
N LEU A 631 -19.23 6.44 -4.96
CA LEU A 631 -18.36 7.43 -5.63
C LEU A 631 -17.62 8.31 -4.62
N THR A 632 -18.31 8.80 -3.58
CA THR A 632 -17.64 9.56 -2.50
C THR A 632 -16.59 8.73 -1.77
N MET A 633 -16.90 7.47 -1.43
CA MET A 633 -15.94 6.56 -0.77
C MET A 633 -14.69 6.33 -1.62
N LYS A 634 -14.85 6.15 -2.94
CA LYS A 634 -13.74 6.00 -3.88
C LYS A 634 -12.88 7.27 -3.98
N GLY A 635 -13.52 8.43 -4.17
CA GLY A 635 -12.83 9.70 -4.32
C GLY A 635 -12.09 10.12 -3.05
N ILE A 636 -12.72 10.00 -1.88
CA ILE A 636 -12.09 10.31 -0.58
C ILE A 636 -10.88 9.39 -0.35
N ALA A 637 -11.02 8.08 -0.61
CA ALA A 637 -9.90 7.14 -0.48
C ALA A 637 -8.74 7.47 -1.44
N ALA A 638 -9.03 7.87 -2.69
CA ALA A 638 -8.02 8.27 -3.67
C ALA A 638 -7.29 9.58 -3.28
N GLY A 639 -7.96 10.50 -2.59
CA GLY A 639 -7.38 11.75 -2.12
C GLY A 639 -6.54 11.59 -0.85
N LEU A 640 -7.04 10.81 0.12
CA LEU A 640 -6.37 10.59 1.41
C LEU A 640 -5.17 9.63 1.30
N GLN A 641 -5.18 8.69 0.36
CA GLN A 641 -4.13 7.68 0.18
C GLN A 641 -3.83 6.93 1.50
N ASN A 642 -2.57 6.76 1.89
CA ASN A 642 -2.17 6.04 3.10
C ASN A 642 -2.32 6.89 4.38
N THR A 643 -2.93 6.32 5.43
CA THR A 643 -3.20 7.02 6.70
C THR A 643 -2.74 6.27 7.96
N GLY A 644 -2.65 4.93 7.89
CA GLY A 644 -2.57 4.03 9.04
C GLY A 644 -1.20 3.80 9.67
#